data_AF-A0A8D1AY69-F1
#
_entry.id   AF-A0A8D1AY69-F1
#
_cell.length_a   1.000
_cell.length_b   1.000
_cell.length_c   1.000
_cell.angle_alpha   90.00
_cell.angle_beta   90.00
_cell.angle_gamma   90.00
#
_symmetry.space_group_name_H-M   'P 1'
#
loop_
_entity.id
_entity.type
_entity.pdbx_description
1 polymer ?
#
loop_
_entity_poly.entity_id
_entity_poly.type
_entity_poly.pdbx_seq_one_letter_code
_entity_poly.pdbx_strand_id
1 'polypeptide(L)'
;MEKQCGLLLFTPYRESEMLTEEPITTCLSPPVYDMICKLGFEVRDSCDICSIVTQNGDICWKTITDCVVYTESAQGLDYGGSVRLLGPVCEAVHLHLSSLTKEQFEIRYAPWLQWTGAPELFPEVFAALGSLQPPAVSLSLMKLTSCLERALGDVHLLTGKECPFLLRDLLASDELAQVFGPSVMDVLRVFLGSPRGLNLRNVLWHGFAAPHEIPPKYCSTVLLLAAGLGQLLKGYLQQTHLTLAHRPFTALANLEDLVVFPDVTCEILSALEEVMKKSTFILKIMLPYWEVALIKFKSHRFADCAMLLLMQLETGLRNVFASANKCPKRLLTAESTALYTTFDEILAKHLNDGQINQLPLLLGEPAMEFLWDFLNYPEGPRVRDRLSHGEIHLPEFPKAATNQLLAFSFVLLLRFIDEDLLSVFKEKAAVEALISLADGYAARCHPVSQLKRQVLSCEESIRLWPLLPLPEGAGREAPRPEGDSETTACSSLMTDIMTELCGHVPETHRSARGPDGLAPEQWPQLLRDLCHVRVRTLFCPRASLEVLALLRRISASCHLVSGQVATSAELWHRQWEDRALRSRQRQTYLRLTRSIKLLSPMLYLILLLIALELVNIHLVHGKNTLEYQQYLRFLKSVLRYTENLATYTSQEKNKWGESVDLTHAALLKIWTFSEKKQMLMHLAKKSTSKVV
;
A
#
# COMPACT_ATOMS: atom_id res chain seq x y z
N MET A 1 -23.40 -9.73 33.50
CA MET A 1 -23.98 -8.39 33.66
C MET A 1 -23.40 -7.49 32.59
N GLU A 2 -24.25 -7.13 31.62
CA GLU A 2 -24.12 -6.12 30.56
C GLU A 2 -22.71 -5.55 30.31
N LYS A 3 -21.93 -6.25 29.47
CA LYS A 3 -20.73 -5.67 28.87
C LYS A 3 -21.15 -4.83 27.67
N GLN A 4 -21.00 -3.51 27.82
CA GLN A 4 -20.94 -2.56 26.72
C GLN A 4 -19.98 -3.07 25.63
N CYS A 5 -20.55 -3.63 24.56
CA CYS A 5 -19.95 -3.49 23.24
C CYS A 5 -19.99 -2.00 22.94
N GLY A 6 -18.84 -1.32 23.06
CA GLY A 6 -18.68 0.02 22.50
C GLY A 6 -18.78 -0.09 20.98
N LEU A 7 -20.00 -0.07 20.45
CA LEU A 7 -20.25 0.56 19.17
C LEU A 7 -19.81 2.01 19.34
N LEU A 8 -18.62 2.34 18.85
CA LEU A 8 -18.36 3.69 18.39
C LEU A 8 -19.26 3.88 17.17
N LEU A 9 -20.50 4.26 17.43
CA LEU A 9 -21.44 4.74 16.42
C LEU A 9 -20.80 5.91 15.68
N PHE A 10 -21.25 6.14 14.45
CA PHE A 10 -21.01 7.32 13.63
C PHE A 10 -21.36 8.60 14.41
N THR A 11 -20.49 9.03 15.32
CA THR A 11 -20.70 10.26 16.09
C THR A 11 -20.21 11.43 15.25
N PRO A 12 -21.13 12.32 14.81
CA PRO A 12 -20.75 13.58 14.17
C PRO A 12 -19.80 14.38 15.05
N TYR A 13 -18.87 15.10 14.41
CA TYR A 13 -17.96 15.99 15.10
C TYR A 13 -18.75 17.18 15.66
N ARG A 14 -18.84 17.30 16.99
CA ARG A 14 -19.47 18.47 17.62
C ARG A 14 -18.59 19.71 17.43
N GLU A 15 -19.16 20.74 16.80
CA GLU A 15 -18.62 22.10 16.80
C GLU A 15 -18.48 22.60 18.25
N SER A 16 -17.27 22.51 18.80
CA SER A 16 -16.89 23.24 20.00
C SER A 16 -16.07 24.46 19.56
N GLU A 17 -16.74 25.61 19.52
CA GLU A 17 -16.16 26.97 19.44
C GLU A 17 -15.15 27.20 18.30
N MET A 18 -15.62 27.14 17.06
CA MET A 18 -14.94 27.88 15.97
C MET A 18 -15.35 29.35 16.06
N LEU A 19 -14.57 30.14 16.81
CA LEU A 19 -14.47 31.59 16.56
C LEU A 19 -14.31 31.78 15.05
N THR A 20 -15.03 32.75 14.48
CA THR A 20 -15.00 33.13 13.06
C THR A 20 -13.57 33.41 12.61
N GLU A 21 -12.85 32.35 12.21
CA GLU A 21 -11.56 32.45 11.57
C GLU A 21 -11.79 32.84 10.12
N GLU A 22 -10.99 33.78 9.61
CA GLU A 22 -11.01 34.12 8.19
C GLU A 22 -10.84 32.86 7.34
N PRO A 23 -11.59 32.74 6.22
CA PRO A 23 -11.50 31.57 5.37
C PRO A 23 -10.05 31.42 4.87
N ILE A 24 -9.50 30.20 4.98
CA ILE A 24 -8.16 29.89 4.47
C ILE A 24 -8.13 30.20 2.97
N THR A 25 -7.30 31.16 2.57
CA THR A 25 -7.15 31.62 1.19
C THR A 25 -5.98 30.96 0.46
N THR A 26 -5.01 30.42 1.19
CA THR A 26 -3.85 29.69 0.68
C THR A 26 -3.33 28.67 1.70
N CYS A 27 -2.77 27.56 1.23
CA CYS A 27 -1.98 26.63 2.06
C CYS A 27 -0.48 26.69 1.69
N LEU A 28 -0.02 27.80 1.10
CA LEU A 28 1.39 28.11 0.93
C LEU A 28 1.80 29.12 2.00
N SER A 29 2.92 28.87 2.69
CA SER A 29 3.49 29.90 3.57
C SER A 29 3.87 31.14 2.74
N PRO A 30 3.92 32.36 3.33
CA PRO A 30 4.24 33.57 2.56
C PRO A 30 5.52 33.46 1.72
N PRO A 31 6.65 32.89 2.22
CA PRO A 31 7.85 32.70 1.39
C PRO A 31 7.63 31.75 0.22
N VAL A 32 6.87 30.67 0.40
CA VAL A 32 6.59 29.69 -0.66
C VAL A 32 5.60 30.29 -1.68
N TYR A 33 4.59 31.01 -1.21
CA TYR A 33 3.65 31.73 -2.06
C TYR A 33 4.37 32.76 -2.93
N ASP A 34 5.23 33.59 -2.35
CA ASP A 34 5.99 34.59 -3.10
C ASP A 34 6.94 33.93 -4.11
N MET A 35 7.62 32.84 -3.72
CA MET A 35 8.51 32.06 -4.60
C MET A 35 7.77 31.47 -5.81
N ILE A 36 6.58 30.88 -5.61
CA ILE A 36 5.85 30.19 -6.68
C ILE A 36 5.03 31.19 -7.52
N CYS A 37 4.29 32.08 -6.86
CA CYS A 37 3.24 32.86 -7.51
C CYS A 37 3.70 34.23 -8.02
N LYS A 38 4.81 34.78 -7.50
CA LYS A 38 5.23 36.16 -7.83
C LYS A 38 6.63 36.25 -8.45
N LEU A 39 7.62 35.65 -7.79
CA LEU A 39 9.03 35.82 -8.10
C LEU A 39 9.33 35.49 -9.56
N GLY A 40 10.07 36.38 -10.23
CA GLY A 40 10.44 36.22 -11.64
C GLY A 40 9.35 36.61 -12.65
N PHE A 41 8.07 36.65 -12.27
CA PHE A 41 6.99 37.19 -13.12
C PHE A 41 6.77 38.69 -12.92
N GLU A 42 7.42 39.29 -11.93
CA GLU A 42 7.50 40.74 -11.76
C GLU A 42 8.42 41.41 -12.80
N VAL A 43 9.34 40.65 -13.40
CA VAL A 43 10.29 41.11 -14.40
C VAL A 43 9.56 41.23 -15.73
N ARG A 44 9.47 42.46 -16.27
CA ARG A 44 8.78 42.74 -17.54
C ARG A 44 9.68 42.58 -18.77
N ASP A 45 10.95 42.24 -18.58
CA ASP A 45 11.88 42.05 -19.68
C ASP A 45 11.48 40.82 -20.49
N SER A 46 11.22 41.01 -21.79
CA SER A 46 10.82 39.92 -22.67
C SER A 46 12.04 39.10 -23.07
N CYS A 47 12.06 37.81 -22.71
CA CYS A 47 13.02 36.87 -23.26
C CYS A 47 12.60 36.49 -24.69
N ASP A 48 13.52 36.61 -25.65
CA ASP A 48 13.26 36.18 -27.03
C ASP A 48 13.20 34.65 -27.10
N ILE A 49 12.08 34.10 -27.57
CA ILE A 49 11.91 32.65 -27.74
C ILE A 49 12.97 32.05 -28.67
N CYS A 50 13.47 32.80 -29.67
CA CYS A 50 14.51 32.33 -30.58
C CYS A 50 15.84 32.06 -29.87
N SER A 51 16.06 32.61 -28.67
CA SER A 51 17.21 32.30 -27.83
C SER A 51 17.04 30.99 -27.05
N ILE A 52 15.82 30.50 -26.87
CA ILE A 52 15.48 29.30 -26.08
C ILE A 52 15.21 28.10 -26.99
N VAL A 53 14.51 28.30 -28.11
CA VAL A 53 14.08 27.23 -29.01
C VAL A 53 14.35 27.62 -30.46
N THR A 54 14.99 26.73 -31.21
CA THR A 54 15.22 26.90 -32.66
C THR A 54 13.92 26.72 -33.45
N GLN A 55 13.90 27.12 -34.72
CA GLN A 55 12.73 26.90 -35.60
C GLN A 55 12.34 25.42 -35.73
N ASN A 56 13.32 24.51 -35.60
CA ASN A 56 13.13 23.07 -35.67
C ASN A 56 12.68 22.45 -34.33
N GLY A 57 12.61 23.24 -33.26
CA GLY A 57 12.24 22.75 -31.92
C GLY A 57 13.40 22.27 -31.06
N ASP A 58 14.64 22.53 -31.46
CA ASP A 58 15.81 22.21 -30.64
C ASP A 58 15.91 23.19 -29.49
N ILE A 59 16.17 22.68 -28.29
CA ILE A 59 16.23 23.50 -27.07
C ILE A 59 17.66 23.97 -26.83
N CYS A 60 17.83 25.28 -26.75
CA CYS A 60 19.09 25.93 -26.41
C CYS A 60 19.27 25.90 -24.88
N TRP A 61 19.84 24.81 -24.38
CA TRP A 61 20.09 24.63 -22.95
C TRP A 61 20.93 25.74 -22.33
N LYS A 62 21.90 26.29 -23.07
CA LYS A 62 22.79 27.35 -22.57
C LYS A 62 22.00 28.56 -22.04
N THR A 63 21.03 29.05 -22.80
CA THR A 63 20.19 30.18 -22.39
C THR A 63 19.43 29.90 -21.09
N ILE A 64 18.94 28.66 -20.93
CA ILE A 64 18.21 28.25 -19.72
C ILE A 64 19.16 28.09 -18.54
N THR A 65 20.33 27.45 -18.73
CA THR A 65 21.31 27.21 -17.67
C THR A 65 22.02 28.49 -17.21
N ASP A 66 22.19 29.47 -18.10
CA ASP A 66 22.78 30.77 -17.77
C ASP A 66 21.88 31.58 -16.80
N CYS A 67 20.59 31.20 -16.66
CA CYS A 67 19.67 31.77 -15.68
C CYS A 67 19.80 31.15 -14.28
N VAL A 68 20.61 30.10 -14.11
CA VAL A 68 20.81 29.45 -12.80
C VAL A 68 21.92 30.16 -12.03
N VAL A 69 21.61 30.59 -10.81
CA VAL A 69 22.51 31.33 -9.93
C VAL A 69 23.06 30.43 -8.84
N TYR A 70 24.36 30.53 -8.60
CA TYR A 70 25.05 29.81 -7.53
C TYR A 70 25.38 30.75 -6.37
N THR A 71 25.33 30.21 -5.15
CA THR A 71 25.71 30.93 -3.92
C THR A 71 27.18 31.35 -3.95
N GLU A 72 27.55 32.36 -3.15
CA GLU A 72 28.92 32.92 -3.10
C GLU A 72 30.01 31.89 -2.79
N SER A 73 29.68 30.80 -2.09
CA SER A 73 30.61 29.69 -1.82
C SER A 73 30.77 28.72 -3.01
N ALA A 74 30.04 28.92 -4.11
CA ALA A 74 29.95 28.07 -5.30
C ALA A 74 29.57 26.60 -5.03
N GLN A 75 29.14 26.26 -3.80
CA GLN A 75 28.81 24.90 -3.39
C GLN A 75 27.31 24.59 -3.41
N GLY A 76 26.45 25.59 -3.63
CA GLY A 76 24.99 25.41 -3.65
C GLY A 76 24.26 26.40 -4.54
N LEU A 77 23.01 26.08 -4.89
CA LEU A 77 22.14 26.90 -5.73
C LEU A 77 21.50 28.05 -4.93
N ASP A 78 21.53 29.26 -5.48
CA ASP A 78 20.63 30.32 -5.08
C ASP A 78 19.30 30.13 -5.81
N TYR A 79 18.38 29.42 -5.15
CA TYR A 79 17.07 29.12 -5.70
C TYR A 79 16.25 30.38 -5.99
N GLY A 80 16.31 31.40 -5.12
CA GLY A 80 15.55 32.63 -5.31
C GLY A 80 16.07 33.44 -6.49
N GLY A 81 17.39 33.61 -6.58
CA GLY A 81 18.03 34.24 -7.74
C GLY A 81 17.74 33.50 -9.04
N SER A 82 17.82 32.17 -9.02
CA SER A 82 17.53 31.33 -10.19
C SER A 82 16.07 31.45 -10.65
N VAL A 83 15.09 31.34 -9.74
CA VAL A 83 13.67 31.49 -10.09
C VAL A 83 13.39 32.87 -10.68
N ARG A 84 14.01 33.93 -10.13
CA ARG A 84 13.84 35.29 -10.65
C ARG A 84 14.28 35.42 -12.11
N LEU A 85 15.40 34.80 -12.48
CA LEU A 85 15.91 34.84 -13.86
C LEU A 85 15.20 33.85 -14.80
N LEU A 86 14.72 32.73 -14.27
CA LEU A 86 13.96 31.74 -15.04
C LEU A 86 12.51 32.18 -15.32
N GLY A 87 11.94 33.11 -14.54
CA GLY A 87 10.58 33.61 -14.73
C GLY A 87 10.27 34.11 -16.16
N PRO A 88 11.09 35.02 -16.74
CA PRO A 88 10.93 35.45 -18.13
C PRO A 88 11.08 34.33 -19.16
N VAL A 89 11.95 33.34 -18.90
CA VAL A 89 12.09 32.15 -19.75
C VAL A 89 10.80 31.33 -19.72
N CYS A 90 10.22 31.12 -18.53
CA CYS A 90 8.94 30.43 -18.37
C CYS A 90 7.80 31.14 -19.12
N GLU A 91 7.75 32.47 -19.08
CA GLU A 91 6.79 33.27 -19.84
C GLU A 91 6.93 33.03 -21.35
N ALA A 92 8.15 33.20 -21.89
CA ALA A 92 8.42 33.03 -23.31
C ALA A 92 8.06 31.62 -23.81
N VAL A 93 8.42 30.59 -23.03
CA VAL A 93 8.07 29.19 -23.33
C VAL A 93 6.57 28.97 -23.31
N HIS A 94 5.85 29.55 -22.35
CA HIS A 94 4.39 29.44 -22.28
C HIS A 94 3.71 30.07 -23.49
N LEU A 95 4.10 31.30 -23.85
CA LEU A 95 3.56 32.00 -25.02
C LEU A 95 3.85 31.23 -26.31
N HIS A 96 5.05 30.68 -26.44
CA HIS A 96 5.42 29.84 -27.58
C HIS A 96 4.55 28.60 -27.68
N LEU A 97 4.45 27.80 -26.61
CA LEU A 97 3.64 26.58 -26.65
C LEU A 97 2.15 26.88 -26.88
N SER A 98 1.62 27.93 -26.26
CA SER A 98 0.24 28.37 -26.49
C SER A 98 -0.02 28.86 -27.91
N SER A 99 1.01 29.25 -28.66
CA SER A 99 0.89 29.65 -30.07
C SER A 99 0.82 28.47 -31.05
N LEU A 100 1.17 27.27 -30.61
CA LEU A 100 1.22 26.08 -31.47
C LEU A 100 -0.15 25.40 -31.55
N THR A 101 -0.46 24.84 -32.72
CA THR A 101 -1.53 23.82 -32.81
C THR A 101 -1.05 22.49 -32.25
N LYS A 102 -2.00 21.58 -31.96
CA LYS A 102 -1.68 20.23 -31.51
C LYS A 102 -0.77 19.49 -32.50
N GLU A 103 -1.04 19.61 -33.80
CA GLU A 103 -0.26 18.97 -34.86
C GLU A 103 1.17 19.55 -34.90
N GLN A 104 1.31 20.88 -34.77
CA GLN A 104 2.62 21.52 -34.73
C GLN A 104 3.42 21.08 -33.50
N PHE A 105 2.79 20.98 -32.34
CA PHE A 105 3.42 20.45 -31.13
C PHE A 105 3.87 19.00 -31.33
N GLU A 106 3.00 18.13 -31.86
CA GLU A 106 3.31 16.72 -32.07
C GLU A 106 4.46 16.54 -33.06
N ILE A 107 4.46 17.24 -34.20
CA ILE A 107 5.54 17.18 -35.19
C ILE A 107 6.87 17.64 -34.58
N ARG A 108 6.85 18.71 -33.78
CA ARG A 108 8.07 19.36 -33.26
C ARG A 108 8.64 18.67 -32.03
N TYR A 109 7.80 18.17 -31.12
CA TYR A 109 8.22 17.72 -29.79
C TYR A 109 7.95 16.24 -29.49
N ALA A 110 6.93 15.60 -30.06
CA ALA A 110 6.63 14.19 -29.76
C ALA A 110 7.79 13.21 -30.04
N PRO A 111 8.64 13.39 -31.09
CA PRO A 111 9.81 12.55 -31.30
C PRO A 111 10.81 12.57 -30.12
N TRP A 112 10.83 13.67 -29.36
CA TRP A 112 11.74 13.89 -28.24
C TRP A 112 11.16 13.46 -26.89
N LEU A 113 9.95 12.90 -26.87
CA LEU A 113 9.25 12.51 -25.63
C LEU A 113 9.11 10.99 -25.48
N GLN A 114 9.52 10.22 -26.50
CA GLN A 114 9.45 8.75 -26.52
C GLN A 114 10.28 8.10 -25.41
N TRP A 115 11.37 8.74 -24.99
CA TRP A 115 12.27 8.23 -23.94
C TRP A 115 11.62 8.11 -22.56
N THR A 116 10.41 8.61 -22.37
CA THR A 116 9.73 8.62 -21.07
C THR A 116 8.99 7.33 -20.78
N GLY A 117 8.79 6.47 -21.79
CA GLY A 117 7.95 5.28 -21.70
C GLY A 117 6.44 5.55 -21.62
N ALA A 118 6.00 6.82 -21.67
CA ALA A 118 4.59 7.23 -21.70
C ALA A 118 4.36 8.48 -22.59
N PRO A 119 4.74 8.44 -23.89
CA PRO A 119 4.64 9.59 -24.79
C PRO A 119 3.20 10.11 -25.00
N GLU A 120 2.19 9.27 -24.79
CA GLU A 120 0.77 9.61 -24.90
C GLU A 120 0.30 10.66 -23.88
N LEU A 121 1.05 10.83 -22.78
CA LEU A 121 0.74 11.82 -21.75
C LEU A 121 0.89 13.26 -22.26
N PHE A 122 1.89 13.52 -23.12
CA PHE A 122 2.32 14.88 -23.42
C PHE A 122 1.35 15.67 -24.30
N PRO A 123 0.71 15.09 -25.34
CA PRO A 123 -0.35 15.79 -26.08
C PRO A 123 -1.53 16.17 -25.18
N GLU A 124 -1.84 15.34 -24.17
CA GLU A 124 -2.91 15.65 -23.21
C GLU A 124 -2.52 16.82 -22.30
N VAL A 125 -1.30 16.81 -21.78
CA VAL A 125 -0.76 17.91 -20.98
C VAL A 125 -0.73 19.21 -21.78
N PHE A 126 -0.31 19.14 -23.05
CA PHE A 126 -0.32 20.29 -23.95
C PHE A 126 -1.74 20.85 -24.13
N ALA A 127 -2.72 19.99 -24.40
CA ALA A 127 -4.12 20.41 -24.51
C ALA A 127 -4.66 21.05 -23.21
N ALA A 128 -4.20 20.57 -22.04
CA ALA A 128 -4.59 21.11 -20.75
C ALA A 128 -4.06 22.54 -20.48
N LEU A 129 -2.99 22.98 -21.15
CA LEU A 129 -2.47 24.36 -21.02
C LEU A 129 -3.47 25.42 -21.50
N GLY A 130 -4.29 25.08 -22.50
CA GLY A 130 -5.38 25.93 -22.98
C GLY A 130 -6.69 25.78 -22.22
N SER A 131 -6.72 24.96 -21.17
CA SER A 131 -7.94 24.70 -20.40
C SER A 131 -8.31 25.89 -19.52
N LEU A 132 -9.59 26.22 -19.47
CA LEU A 132 -10.14 27.20 -18.52
C LEU A 132 -10.39 26.59 -17.12
N GLN A 133 -10.21 25.28 -16.97
CA GLN A 133 -10.41 24.59 -15.70
C GLN A 133 -9.18 24.75 -14.81
N PRO A 134 -9.25 25.48 -13.68
CA PRO A 134 -8.07 25.80 -12.88
C PRO A 134 -7.26 24.56 -12.42
N PRO A 135 -7.89 23.46 -11.99
CA PRO A 135 -7.17 22.22 -11.64
C PRO A 135 -6.37 21.56 -12.77
N ALA A 136 -6.65 21.88 -14.04
CA ALA A 136 -6.07 21.17 -15.18
C ALA A 136 -4.54 21.29 -15.22
N VAL A 137 -4.02 22.48 -14.93
CA VAL A 137 -2.57 22.75 -14.90
C VAL A 137 -1.90 21.96 -13.78
N SER A 138 -2.49 21.98 -12.59
CA SER A 138 -1.98 21.26 -11.41
C SER A 138 -1.94 19.74 -11.65
N LEU A 139 -3.04 19.17 -12.17
CA LEU A 139 -3.12 17.76 -12.51
C LEU A 139 -2.11 17.38 -13.59
N SER A 140 -1.93 18.21 -14.62
CA SER A 140 -0.94 18.00 -15.67
C SER A 140 0.50 18.03 -15.13
N LEU A 141 0.83 18.97 -14.23
CA LEU A 141 2.13 19.00 -13.57
C LEU A 141 2.37 17.78 -12.68
N MET A 142 1.36 17.31 -11.93
CA MET A 142 1.48 16.06 -11.16
C MET A 142 1.83 14.88 -12.08
N LYS A 143 1.13 14.75 -13.22
CA LYS A 143 1.42 13.68 -14.19
C LYS A 143 2.80 13.82 -14.83
N LEU A 144 3.17 15.03 -15.26
CA LEU A 144 4.49 15.31 -15.83
C LEU A 144 5.62 14.97 -14.86
N THR A 145 5.49 15.39 -13.60
CA THR A 145 6.52 15.18 -12.59
C THR A 145 6.68 13.70 -12.23
N SER A 146 5.59 12.96 -12.07
CA SER A 146 5.63 11.50 -11.90
C SER A 146 6.26 10.78 -13.10
N CYS A 147 5.90 11.18 -14.33
CA CYS A 147 6.43 10.61 -15.56
C CYS A 147 7.95 10.86 -15.67
N LEU A 148 8.38 12.10 -15.43
CA LEU A 148 9.80 12.46 -15.44
C LEU A 148 10.59 11.76 -14.34
N GLU A 149 10.06 11.66 -13.12
CA GLU A 149 10.71 10.95 -12.02
C GLU A 149 11.00 9.49 -12.40
N ARG A 150 10.02 8.79 -12.99
CA ARG A 150 10.20 7.43 -13.51
C ARG A 150 11.23 7.38 -14.64
N ALA A 151 11.08 8.24 -15.64
CA ALA A 151 11.92 8.23 -16.83
C ALA A 151 13.39 8.54 -16.49
N LEU A 152 13.64 9.49 -15.59
CA LEU A 152 14.98 9.78 -15.07
C LEU A 152 15.55 8.59 -14.31
N GLY A 153 14.74 7.86 -13.55
CA GLY A 153 15.19 6.61 -12.93
C GLY A 153 15.58 5.53 -13.94
N ASP A 154 14.89 5.42 -15.08
CA ASP A 154 15.30 4.52 -16.18
C ASP A 154 16.66 4.94 -16.77
N VAL A 155 16.89 6.25 -16.93
CA VAL A 155 18.17 6.79 -17.41
C VAL A 155 19.29 6.56 -16.40
N HIS A 156 19.03 6.73 -15.11
CA HIS A 156 20.01 6.49 -14.03
C HIS A 156 20.55 5.04 -14.08
N LEU A 157 19.67 4.08 -14.36
CA LEU A 157 20.01 2.65 -14.45
C LEU A 157 20.94 2.31 -15.63
N LEU A 158 21.15 3.20 -16.61
CA LEU A 158 22.14 3.00 -17.68
C LEU A 158 23.56 2.79 -17.13
N THR A 159 23.85 3.34 -15.94
CA THR A 159 25.16 3.23 -15.29
C THR A 159 25.31 1.98 -14.40
N GLY A 160 24.24 1.18 -14.24
CA GLY A 160 24.24 -0.07 -13.48
C GLY A 160 24.20 0.06 -11.95
N LYS A 161 23.98 1.27 -11.41
CA LYS A 161 23.84 1.51 -9.97
C LYS A 161 22.39 1.46 -9.53
N GLU A 162 22.15 1.18 -8.24
CA GLU A 162 20.79 1.27 -7.68
C GLU A 162 20.25 2.70 -7.81
N CYS A 163 18.99 2.83 -8.22
CA CYS A 163 18.30 4.10 -8.37
C CYS A 163 17.95 4.67 -6.99
N PRO A 164 18.28 5.93 -6.68
CA PRO A 164 17.83 6.59 -5.46
C PRO A 164 16.30 6.56 -5.33
N PHE A 165 15.82 6.41 -4.09
CA PHE A 165 14.39 6.40 -3.79
C PHE A 165 13.76 7.80 -3.82
N LEU A 166 14.50 8.83 -3.38
CA LEU A 166 14.01 10.20 -3.33
C LEU A 166 14.33 10.95 -4.62
N LEU A 167 13.34 11.62 -5.23
CA LEU A 167 13.53 12.46 -6.43
C LEU A 167 14.65 13.48 -6.26
N ARG A 168 14.76 14.12 -5.08
CA ARG A 168 15.84 15.08 -4.80
C ARG A 168 17.21 14.44 -4.97
N ASP A 169 17.39 13.22 -4.47
CA ASP A 169 18.67 12.52 -4.50
C ASP A 169 18.94 11.95 -5.90
N LEU A 170 17.90 11.56 -6.64
CA LEU A 170 17.97 11.23 -8.06
C LEU A 170 18.44 12.43 -8.90
N LEU A 171 17.84 13.61 -8.72
CA LEU A 171 18.27 14.83 -9.41
C LEU A 171 19.66 15.30 -8.96
N ALA A 172 20.10 14.90 -7.77
CA ALA A 172 21.42 15.19 -7.23
C ALA A 172 22.52 14.26 -7.78
N SER A 173 22.16 13.20 -8.52
CA SER A 173 23.07 12.11 -8.86
C SER A 173 24.09 12.47 -9.93
N ASP A 174 25.30 11.95 -9.77
CA ASP A 174 26.38 12.10 -10.76
C ASP A 174 26.05 11.35 -12.06
N GLU A 175 25.28 10.26 -11.95
CA GLU A 175 24.86 9.43 -13.07
C GLU A 175 23.99 10.22 -14.05
N LEU A 176 23.02 10.99 -13.55
CA LEU A 176 22.20 11.85 -14.41
C LEU A 176 22.98 13.08 -14.89
N ALA A 177 23.86 13.64 -14.05
CA ALA A 177 24.73 14.74 -14.44
C ALA A 177 25.70 14.34 -15.58
N GLN A 178 26.15 13.07 -15.63
CA GLN A 178 26.97 12.55 -16.72
C GLN A 178 26.20 12.50 -18.05
N VAL A 179 24.90 12.19 -18.01
CA VAL A 179 24.06 12.06 -19.21
C VAL A 179 23.57 13.42 -19.71
N PHE A 180 23.01 14.24 -18.80
CA PHE A 180 22.33 15.49 -19.16
C PHE A 180 23.19 16.74 -18.95
N GLY A 181 24.27 16.64 -18.17
CA GLY A 181 25.09 17.76 -17.74
C GLY A 181 24.64 18.31 -16.38
N PRO A 182 25.58 18.73 -15.51
CA PRO A 182 25.26 19.20 -14.16
C PRO A 182 24.36 20.44 -14.15
N SER A 183 24.60 21.42 -15.04
CA SER A 183 23.80 22.64 -15.11
C SER A 183 22.35 22.38 -15.53
N VAL A 184 22.11 21.38 -16.38
CA VAL A 184 20.75 20.95 -16.77
C VAL A 184 20.03 20.32 -15.58
N MET A 185 20.73 19.49 -14.82
CA MET A 185 20.18 18.91 -13.59
C MET A 185 19.89 19.98 -12.54
N ASP A 186 20.70 21.03 -12.44
CA ASP A 186 20.46 22.16 -11.55
C ASP A 186 19.17 22.92 -11.91
N VAL A 187 18.85 23.09 -13.20
CA VAL A 187 17.55 23.62 -13.63
C VAL A 187 16.41 22.75 -13.08
N LEU A 188 16.48 21.42 -13.25
CA LEU A 188 15.45 20.52 -12.71
C LEU A 188 15.33 20.59 -11.19
N ARG A 189 16.45 20.75 -10.47
CA ARG A 189 16.46 20.91 -9.00
C ARG A 189 15.73 22.18 -8.56
N VAL A 190 15.81 23.27 -9.33
CA VAL A 190 15.07 24.52 -9.07
C VAL A 190 13.55 24.31 -9.16
N PHE A 191 13.08 23.56 -10.17
CA PHE A 191 11.65 23.32 -10.38
C PHE A 191 11.06 22.24 -9.47
N LEU A 192 11.74 21.10 -9.32
CA LEU A 192 11.10 19.87 -8.85
C LEU A 192 11.61 19.35 -7.50
N GLY A 193 12.88 19.59 -7.16
CA GLY A 193 13.59 18.78 -6.18
C GLY A 193 13.73 19.36 -4.77
N SER A 194 14.00 20.66 -4.65
CA SER A 194 14.41 21.25 -3.37
C SER A 194 13.27 22.01 -2.69
N PRO A 195 13.04 21.84 -1.37
CA PRO A 195 12.12 22.67 -0.59
C PRO A 195 12.47 24.16 -0.58
N ARG A 196 13.72 24.52 -0.92
CA ARG A 196 14.18 25.90 -1.07
C ARG A 196 13.92 26.48 -2.48
N GLY A 197 13.62 25.63 -3.45
CA GLY A 197 13.19 26.00 -4.81
C GLY A 197 11.67 26.01 -4.94
N LEU A 198 11.16 25.86 -6.16
CA LEU A 198 9.71 25.82 -6.42
C LEU A 198 9.05 24.57 -5.82
N ASN A 199 9.78 23.45 -5.75
CA ASN A 199 9.33 22.18 -5.18
C ASN A 199 7.96 21.71 -5.71
N LEU A 200 7.69 21.97 -7.00
CA LEU A 200 6.34 21.84 -7.59
C LEU A 200 5.76 20.44 -7.40
N ARG A 201 6.60 19.40 -7.52
CA ARG A 201 6.23 18.00 -7.31
C ARG A 201 5.60 17.82 -5.94
N ASN A 202 6.29 18.20 -4.87
CA ASN A 202 5.81 17.94 -3.51
C ASN A 202 4.67 18.87 -3.11
N VAL A 203 4.74 20.15 -3.49
CA VAL A 203 3.66 21.12 -3.19
C VAL A 203 2.32 20.66 -3.77
N LEU A 204 2.33 20.11 -4.99
CA LEU A 204 1.14 19.57 -5.64
C LEU A 204 0.71 18.22 -5.07
N TRP A 205 1.61 17.22 -5.01
CA TRP A 205 1.24 15.87 -4.54
C TRP A 205 0.74 15.82 -3.10
N HIS A 206 1.16 16.78 -2.27
CA HIS A 206 0.68 16.93 -0.89
C HIS A 206 -0.49 17.93 -0.74
N GLY A 207 -1.02 18.47 -1.85
CA GLY A 207 -2.25 19.27 -1.85
C GLY A 207 -2.15 20.60 -1.13
N PHE A 208 -0.99 21.26 -1.19
CA PHE A 208 -0.81 22.59 -0.61
C PHE A 208 -1.21 23.73 -1.56
N ALA A 209 -1.01 23.55 -2.87
CA ALA A 209 -1.39 24.58 -3.82
C ALA A 209 -2.89 24.52 -4.14
N ALA A 210 -3.56 25.67 -4.04
CA ALA A 210 -4.91 25.86 -4.52
C ALA A 210 -4.95 25.94 -6.05
N PRO A 211 -6.13 25.69 -6.69
CA PRO A 211 -6.25 25.54 -8.14
C PRO A 211 -5.69 26.68 -8.99
N HIS A 212 -5.62 27.90 -8.45
CA HIS A 212 -5.16 29.10 -9.16
C HIS A 212 -3.73 29.53 -8.79
N GLU A 213 -3.08 28.83 -7.86
CA GLU A 213 -1.79 29.27 -7.32
C GLU A 213 -0.59 28.85 -8.15
N ILE A 214 -0.75 27.83 -9.01
CA ILE A 214 0.34 27.35 -9.86
C ILE A 214 0.26 28.02 -11.24
N PRO A 215 1.22 28.88 -11.60
CA PRO A 215 1.28 29.48 -12.93
C PRO A 215 1.39 28.41 -14.03
N PRO A 216 0.56 28.49 -15.10
CA PRO A 216 0.62 27.58 -16.25
C PRO A 216 2.01 27.52 -16.91
N LYS A 217 2.76 28.61 -16.78
CA LYS A 217 4.12 28.79 -17.32
C LYS A 217 5.09 27.73 -16.83
N TYR A 218 4.95 27.27 -15.58
CA TYR A 218 5.76 26.17 -15.06
C TYR A 218 5.42 24.84 -15.73
N CYS A 219 4.15 24.56 -15.99
CA CYS A 219 3.72 23.37 -16.72
C CYS A 219 4.28 23.36 -18.15
N SER A 220 4.16 24.49 -18.87
CA SER A 220 4.75 24.68 -20.20
C SER A 220 6.27 24.48 -20.19
N THR A 221 6.95 25.01 -19.18
CA THR A 221 8.41 24.88 -19.08
C THR A 221 8.81 23.44 -18.82
N VAL A 222 8.21 22.75 -17.84
CA VAL A 222 8.52 21.34 -17.55
C VAL A 222 8.22 20.44 -18.76
N LEU A 223 7.14 20.72 -19.51
CA LEU A 223 6.83 20.06 -20.77
C LEU A 223 7.94 20.23 -21.81
N LEU A 224 8.45 21.46 -21.99
CA LEU A 224 9.56 21.73 -22.90
C LEU A 224 10.86 21.06 -22.43
N LEU A 225 11.18 21.15 -21.13
CA LEU A 225 12.37 20.53 -20.55
C LEU A 225 12.37 19.01 -20.78
N ALA A 226 11.22 18.34 -20.69
CA ALA A 226 11.10 16.90 -20.99
C ALA A 226 11.53 16.56 -22.42
N ALA A 227 11.17 17.39 -23.41
CA ALA A 227 11.62 17.24 -24.79
C ALA A 227 13.13 17.52 -24.92
N GLY A 228 13.64 18.55 -24.22
CA GLY A 228 15.06 18.90 -24.24
C GLY A 228 15.96 17.83 -23.64
N LEU A 229 15.50 17.16 -22.59
CA LEU A 229 16.18 16.00 -22.00
C LEU A 229 16.23 14.86 -23.01
N GLY A 230 15.14 14.61 -23.75
CA GLY A 230 15.12 13.60 -24.81
C GLY A 230 16.12 13.90 -25.94
N GLN A 231 16.31 15.18 -26.30
CA GLN A 231 17.33 15.61 -27.27
C GLN A 231 18.75 15.28 -26.79
N LEU A 232 19.08 15.62 -25.53
CA LEU A 232 20.38 15.32 -24.93
C LEU A 232 20.62 13.82 -24.80
N LEU A 233 19.63 13.08 -24.30
CA LEU A 233 19.71 11.64 -24.12
C LEU A 233 19.96 10.91 -25.44
N LYS A 234 19.29 11.32 -26.52
CA LYS A 234 19.52 10.74 -27.85
C LYS A 234 21.00 10.89 -28.26
N GLY A 235 21.59 12.07 -28.05
CA GLY A 235 23.00 12.31 -28.32
C GLY A 235 23.91 11.40 -27.48
N TYR A 236 23.63 11.29 -26.17
CA TYR A 236 24.39 10.42 -25.27
C TYR A 236 24.32 8.95 -25.66
N LEU A 237 23.14 8.42 -25.95
CA LEU A 237 22.95 7.02 -26.36
C LEU A 237 23.64 6.73 -27.70
N GLN A 238 23.63 7.67 -28.64
CA GLN A 238 24.36 7.53 -29.91
C GLN A 238 25.88 7.47 -29.71
N GLN A 239 26.43 8.26 -28.79
CA GLN A 239 27.86 8.29 -28.48
C GLN A 239 28.32 7.06 -27.70
N THR A 240 27.49 6.57 -26.79
CA THR A 240 27.85 5.46 -25.88
C THR A 240 27.42 4.09 -26.37
N HIS A 241 26.58 4.03 -27.42
CA HIS A 241 25.95 2.81 -27.93
C HIS A 241 25.13 2.02 -26.89
N LEU A 242 24.67 2.71 -25.84
CA LEU A 242 23.78 2.13 -24.84
C LEU A 242 22.33 2.13 -25.33
N THR A 243 21.53 1.22 -24.78
CA THR A 243 20.08 1.14 -25.03
C THR A 243 19.34 1.45 -23.75
N LEU A 244 18.41 2.41 -23.82
CA LEU A 244 17.50 2.69 -22.70
C LEU A 244 16.48 1.56 -22.54
N ALA A 245 16.44 0.97 -21.35
CA ALA A 245 15.44 -0.03 -20.99
C ALA A 245 14.44 0.59 -20.01
N HIS A 246 13.15 0.46 -20.31
CA HIS A 246 12.08 0.92 -19.43
C HIS A 246 11.77 -0.14 -18.38
N ARG A 247 11.70 0.28 -17.12
CA ARG A 247 11.16 -0.59 -16.07
C ARG A 247 9.70 -0.95 -16.40
N PRO A 248 9.20 -2.15 -16.04
CA PRO A 248 7.80 -2.49 -16.22
C PRO A 248 6.90 -1.66 -15.27
N PHE A 249 5.69 -1.33 -15.70
CA PHE A 249 4.68 -0.73 -14.82
C PHE A 249 4.22 -1.78 -13.79
N THR A 250 3.83 -1.30 -12.60
CA THR A 250 3.40 -2.14 -11.49
C THR A 250 1.89 -2.17 -11.38
N ALA A 251 1.30 -3.37 -11.28
CA ALA A 251 -0.11 -3.53 -10.96
C ALA A 251 -0.38 -3.23 -9.47
N LEU A 252 -1.59 -2.76 -9.17
CA LEU A 252 -2.02 -2.56 -7.79
C LEU A 252 -2.22 -3.91 -7.09
N ALA A 253 -1.41 -4.19 -6.07
CA ALA A 253 -1.47 -5.43 -5.32
C ALA A 253 -2.77 -5.56 -4.51
N ASN A 254 -3.29 -6.80 -4.42
CA ASN A 254 -4.41 -7.20 -3.55
C ASN A 254 -5.70 -6.33 -3.70
N LEU A 255 -5.92 -5.74 -4.87
CA LEU A 255 -7.08 -4.87 -5.07
C LEU A 255 -8.41 -5.64 -4.98
N GLU A 256 -8.45 -6.89 -5.44
CA GLU A 256 -9.64 -7.75 -5.38
C GLU A 256 -10.13 -7.93 -3.95
N ASP A 257 -9.20 -8.10 -3.00
CA ASP A 257 -9.52 -8.22 -1.59
C ASP A 257 -10.08 -6.91 -1.03
N LEU A 258 -9.72 -5.76 -1.60
CA LEU A 258 -10.07 -4.44 -1.10
C LEU A 258 -11.39 -3.89 -1.65
N VAL A 259 -12.07 -4.62 -2.55
CA VAL A 259 -13.39 -4.22 -3.07
C VAL A 259 -14.44 -4.51 -2.00
N VAL A 260 -14.79 -3.49 -1.22
CA VAL A 260 -15.81 -3.57 -0.14
C VAL A 260 -17.02 -2.71 -0.47
N PHE A 261 -16.79 -1.50 -0.99
CA PHE A 261 -17.87 -0.61 -1.42
C PHE A 261 -18.44 -1.05 -2.78
N PRO A 262 -19.76 -0.97 -2.98
CA PRO A 262 -20.38 -1.16 -4.28
C PRO A 262 -19.93 -0.08 -5.27
N ASP A 263 -20.22 -0.31 -6.55
CA ASP A 263 -19.99 0.69 -7.59
C ASP A 263 -20.75 1.98 -7.29
N VAL A 264 -20.06 3.12 -7.41
CA VAL A 264 -20.60 4.46 -7.19
C VAL A 264 -21.62 4.77 -8.30
N THR A 265 -22.88 4.87 -7.91
CA THR A 265 -24.02 5.12 -8.81
C THR A 265 -24.20 6.61 -9.09
N CYS A 266 -25.04 6.96 -10.08
CA CYS A 266 -25.42 8.35 -10.34
C CYS A 266 -26.07 9.03 -9.13
N GLU A 267 -26.85 8.28 -8.33
CA GLU A 267 -27.46 8.79 -7.09
C GLU A 267 -26.39 9.20 -6.06
N ILE A 268 -25.38 8.35 -5.86
CA ILE A 268 -24.26 8.64 -4.97
C ILE A 268 -23.46 9.83 -5.48
N LEU A 269 -23.20 9.93 -6.79
CA LEU A 269 -22.49 11.07 -7.38
C LEU A 269 -23.25 12.39 -7.14
N SER A 270 -24.57 12.40 -7.34
CA SER A 270 -25.38 13.59 -7.06
C SER A 270 -25.37 13.99 -5.58
N ALA A 271 -25.47 13.01 -4.68
CA ALA A 271 -25.37 13.27 -3.24
C ALA A 271 -23.99 13.82 -2.86
N LEU A 272 -22.92 13.28 -3.45
CA LEU A 272 -21.55 13.74 -3.23
C LEU A 272 -21.34 15.19 -3.70
N GLU A 273 -21.91 15.59 -4.84
CA GLU A 273 -21.87 16.98 -5.33
C GLU A 273 -22.53 17.99 -4.38
N GLU A 274 -23.55 17.57 -3.65
CA GLU A 274 -24.19 18.39 -2.61
C GLU A 274 -23.33 18.42 -1.34
N VAL A 275 -22.88 17.26 -0.87
CA VAL A 275 -22.10 17.11 0.37
C VAL A 275 -20.77 17.84 0.30
N MET A 276 -20.08 17.81 -0.85
CA MET A 276 -18.78 18.48 -1.00
C MET A 276 -18.83 19.99 -0.78
N LYS A 277 -19.99 20.62 -1.04
CA LYS A 277 -20.19 22.08 -0.84
C LYS A 277 -20.51 22.44 0.61
N LYS A 278 -20.84 21.44 1.43
CA LYS A 278 -21.30 21.60 2.81
C LYS A 278 -20.30 21.08 3.84
N SER A 279 -19.45 20.13 3.45
CA SER A 279 -18.51 19.48 4.36
C SER A 279 -17.37 20.40 4.76
N THR A 280 -17.14 20.53 6.06
CA THR A 280 -16.01 21.30 6.64
C THR A 280 -14.66 20.59 6.45
N PHE A 281 -14.67 19.33 6.00
CA PHE A 281 -13.48 18.60 5.59
C PHE A 281 -12.79 19.25 4.38
N ILE A 282 -13.57 19.84 3.47
CA ILE A 282 -13.07 20.47 2.25
C ILE A 282 -12.79 21.95 2.53
N LEU A 283 -11.54 22.36 2.35
CA LEU A 283 -11.18 23.77 2.32
C LEU A 283 -11.85 24.42 1.10
N LYS A 284 -12.58 25.52 1.30
CA LYS A 284 -13.33 26.21 0.24
C LYS A 284 -12.48 26.52 -1.00
N ILE A 285 -11.23 26.92 -0.80
CA ILE A 285 -10.26 27.20 -1.87
C ILE A 285 -9.89 25.96 -2.71
N MET A 286 -10.06 24.75 -2.17
CA MET A 286 -9.74 23.49 -2.83
C MET A 286 -10.94 22.82 -3.51
N LEU A 287 -12.16 23.35 -3.33
CA LEU A 287 -13.40 22.80 -3.89
C LEU A 287 -13.31 22.49 -5.41
N PRO A 288 -12.67 23.32 -6.26
CA PRO A 288 -12.57 23.02 -7.70
C PRO A 288 -11.86 21.69 -8.01
N TYR A 289 -10.93 21.24 -7.17
CA TYR A 289 -10.27 19.95 -7.36
C TYR A 289 -11.26 18.79 -7.21
N TRP A 290 -12.17 18.87 -6.24
CA TRP A 290 -13.22 17.87 -6.05
C TRP A 290 -14.19 17.85 -7.22
N GLU A 291 -14.58 19.02 -7.75
CA GLU A 291 -15.49 19.12 -8.90
C GLU A 291 -14.87 18.44 -10.13
N VAL A 292 -13.59 18.72 -10.38
CA VAL A 292 -12.86 18.08 -11.49
C VAL A 292 -12.66 16.59 -11.23
N ALA A 293 -12.42 16.15 -10.00
CA ALA A 293 -12.31 14.71 -9.68
C ALA A 293 -13.59 13.96 -10.07
N LEU A 294 -14.77 14.50 -9.76
CA LEU A 294 -16.05 13.90 -10.16
C LEU A 294 -16.26 13.90 -11.67
N ILE A 295 -15.88 14.98 -12.37
CA ILE A 295 -15.92 15.03 -13.83
C ILE A 295 -15.04 13.93 -14.43
N LYS A 296 -13.82 13.74 -13.89
CA LYS A 296 -12.89 12.69 -14.35
C LYS A 296 -13.41 11.29 -14.09
N PHE A 297 -14.06 11.06 -12.94
CA PHE A 297 -14.73 9.79 -12.68
C PHE A 297 -15.82 9.50 -13.72
N LYS A 298 -16.71 10.47 -13.97
CA LYS A 298 -17.80 10.36 -14.95
C LYS A 298 -17.29 10.17 -16.38
N SER A 299 -16.13 10.73 -16.73
CA SER A 299 -15.50 10.57 -18.04
C SER A 299 -14.59 9.34 -18.13
N HIS A 300 -14.67 8.38 -17.20
CA HIS A 300 -13.84 7.17 -17.15
C HIS A 300 -12.32 7.43 -17.07
N ARG A 301 -11.94 8.62 -16.60
CA ARG A 301 -10.54 9.02 -16.37
C ARG A 301 -10.16 8.70 -14.92
N PHE A 302 -10.07 7.41 -14.63
CA PHE A 302 -9.95 6.90 -13.26
C PHE A 302 -8.66 7.33 -12.56
N ALA A 303 -7.50 7.27 -13.23
CA ALA A 303 -6.23 7.74 -12.69
C ALA A 303 -6.30 9.23 -12.28
N ASP A 304 -6.82 10.09 -13.17
CA ASP A 304 -6.93 11.53 -12.89
C ASP A 304 -7.82 11.79 -11.66
N CYS A 305 -8.95 11.07 -11.55
CA CYS A 305 -9.82 11.15 -10.37
C CYS A 305 -9.08 10.71 -9.10
N ALA A 306 -8.41 9.56 -9.12
CA ALA A 306 -7.67 9.06 -7.97
C ALA A 306 -6.54 10.02 -7.53
N MET A 307 -5.79 10.58 -8.47
CA MET A 307 -4.73 11.56 -8.19
C MET A 307 -5.28 12.80 -7.46
N LEU A 308 -6.39 13.36 -7.97
CA LEU A 308 -7.04 14.51 -7.35
C LEU A 308 -7.62 14.17 -5.96
N LEU A 309 -8.28 13.01 -5.82
CA LEU A 309 -8.84 12.57 -4.53
C LEU A 309 -7.75 12.34 -3.48
N LEU A 310 -6.63 11.71 -3.83
CA LEU A 310 -5.55 11.43 -2.88
C LEU A 310 -4.92 12.73 -2.35
N MET A 311 -4.68 13.68 -3.25
CA MET A 311 -4.23 15.02 -2.88
C MET A 311 -5.23 15.69 -1.92
N GLN A 312 -6.53 15.64 -2.26
CA GLN A 312 -7.57 16.29 -1.47
C GLN A 312 -7.87 15.59 -0.13
N LEU A 313 -7.73 14.27 -0.07
CA LEU A 313 -7.80 13.51 1.19
C LEU A 313 -6.66 13.92 2.12
N GLU A 314 -5.45 14.12 1.60
CA GLU A 314 -4.32 14.59 2.42
C GLU A 314 -4.59 15.99 2.97
N THR A 315 -5.05 16.92 2.14
CA THR A 315 -5.40 18.28 2.56
C THR A 315 -6.51 18.31 3.60
N GLY A 316 -7.61 17.57 3.38
CA GLY A 316 -8.73 17.54 4.31
C GLY A 316 -8.37 16.84 5.63
N LEU A 317 -7.64 15.73 5.58
CA LEU A 317 -7.14 15.06 6.78
C LEU A 317 -6.13 15.93 7.54
N ARG A 318 -5.29 16.71 6.85
CA ARG A 318 -4.39 17.68 7.47
C ARG A 318 -5.16 18.77 8.21
N ASN A 319 -6.25 19.27 7.63
CA ASN A 319 -7.14 20.24 8.28
C ASN A 319 -7.74 19.68 9.57
N VAL A 320 -8.32 18.47 9.50
CA VAL A 320 -8.89 17.81 10.68
C VAL A 320 -7.83 17.47 11.71
N PHE A 321 -6.66 16.98 11.27
CA PHE A 321 -5.51 16.69 12.13
C PHE A 321 -5.07 17.91 12.93
N ALA A 322 -4.93 19.06 12.26
CA ALA A 322 -4.49 20.29 12.90
C ALA A 322 -5.52 20.79 13.92
N SER A 323 -6.82 20.71 13.58
CA SER A 323 -7.90 21.07 14.49
C SER A 323 -7.96 20.13 15.70
N ALA A 324 -8.01 18.82 15.48
CA ALA A 324 -8.16 17.81 16.52
C ALA A 324 -6.99 17.79 17.52
N ASN A 325 -5.77 18.06 17.05
CA ASN A 325 -4.57 18.11 17.90
C ASN A 325 -4.21 19.54 18.37
N LYS A 326 -5.01 20.55 18.04
CA LYS A 326 -4.74 21.98 18.36
C LYS A 326 -3.36 22.43 17.87
N CYS A 327 -2.98 21.97 16.69
CA CYS A 327 -1.70 22.30 16.07
C CYS A 327 -1.64 23.78 15.64
N PRO A 328 -0.45 24.37 15.56
CA PRO A 328 -0.29 25.71 14.99
C PRO A 328 -0.64 25.70 13.49
N LYS A 329 -1.25 26.79 13.00
CA LYS A 329 -1.69 26.94 11.61
C LYS A 329 -0.59 26.68 10.57
N ARG A 330 0.68 26.88 10.92
CA ARG A 330 1.83 26.57 10.06
C ARG A 330 1.89 25.10 9.59
N LEU A 331 1.26 24.16 10.30
CA LEU A 331 1.21 22.75 9.85
C LEU A 331 0.20 22.53 8.71
N LEU A 332 -0.66 23.52 8.42
CA LEU A 332 -1.53 23.52 7.25
C LEU A 332 -0.80 24.00 5.99
N THR A 333 0.34 24.68 6.15
CA THR A 333 1.05 25.35 5.06
C THR A 333 2.29 24.61 4.59
N ALA A 334 2.62 24.75 3.32
CA ALA A 334 3.93 24.34 2.79
C ALA A 334 5.01 25.31 3.29
N GLU A 335 6.00 24.79 4.01
CA GLU A 335 7.11 25.54 4.60
C GLU A 335 8.44 25.26 3.87
N SER A 336 9.20 26.28 3.50
CA SER A 336 10.51 26.09 2.83
C SER A 336 11.64 25.65 3.79
N THR A 337 11.41 25.75 5.10
CA THR A 337 12.42 25.51 6.15
C THR A 337 12.05 24.38 7.11
N ALA A 338 10.87 23.77 6.94
CA ALA A 338 10.38 22.68 7.78
C ALA A 338 9.85 21.52 6.93
N LEU A 339 9.78 20.34 7.52
CA LEU A 339 9.16 19.18 6.87
C LEU A 339 7.64 19.41 6.75
N TYR A 340 7.08 18.90 5.66
CA TYR A 340 5.64 18.94 5.42
C TYR A 340 4.91 17.94 6.32
N THR A 341 3.71 18.31 6.77
CA THR A 341 2.80 17.39 7.42
C THR A 341 2.06 16.56 6.37
N THR A 342 2.57 15.36 6.14
CA THR A 342 2.08 14.40 5.14
C THR A 342 1.22 13.31 5.77
N PHE A 343 0.68 12.38 4.97
CA PHE A 343 -0.04 11.20 5.49
C PHE A 343 0.71 10.43 6.58
N ASP A 344 2.04 10.34 6.50
CA ASP A 344 2.86 9.62 7.48
C ASP A 344 2.72 10.21 8.89
N GLU A 345 2.74 11.55 9.00
CA GLU A 345 2.56 12.26 10.26
C GLU A 345 1.09 12.32 10.67
N ILE A 346 0.19 12.62 9.72
CA ILE A 346 -1.25 12.76 9.93
C ILE A 346 -1.84 11.47 10.52
N LEU A 347 -1.43 10.31 10.01
CA LEU A 347 -1.96 8.99 10.38
C LEU A 347 -1.15 8.27 11.46
N ALA A 348 -0.11 8.90 12.01
CA ALA A 348 0.73 8.31 13.06
C ALA A 348 -0.01 8.17 14.39
N LYS A 349 0.49 7.28 15.26
CA LYS A 349 -0.06 7.07 16.62
C LYS A 349 0.22 8.25 17.55
N HIS A 350 1.42 8.82 17.43
CA HIS A 350 1.90 9.89 18.29
C HIS A 350 2.40 11.05 17.43
N LEU A 351 2.26 12.25 17.97
CA LEU A 351 2.86 13.46 17.43
C LEU A 351 4.37 13.47 17.70
N ASN A 352 5.10 14.41 17.08
CA ASN A 352 6.56 14.51 17.22
C ASN A 352 7.02 14.80 18.67
N ASP A 353 6.16 15.37 19.50
CA ASP A 353 6.42 15.62 20.93
C ASP A 353 6.06 14.44 21.84
N GLY A 354 5.61 13.32 21.26
CA GLY A 354 5.22 12.10 21.98
C GLY A 354 3.77 12.08 22.45
N GLN A 355 2.99 13.15 22.28
CA GLN A 355 1.56 13.15 22.62
C GLN A 355 0.77 12.21 21.70
N ILE A 356 -0.35 11.69 22.19
CA ILE A 356 -1.23 10.82 21.38
C ILE A 356 -1.93 11.68 20.32
N ASN A 357 -1.84 11.24 19.07
CA ASN A 357 -2.58 11.84 17.98
C ASN A 357 -4.09 11.60 18.17
N GLN A 358 -4.87 12.68 18.18
CA GLN A 358 -6.32 12.65 18.38
C GLN A 358 -7.09 12.29 17.10
N LEU A 359 -6.49 12.44 15.91
CA LEU A 359 -7.15 12.15 14.65
C LEU A 359 -7.59 10.66 14.53
N PRO A 360 -6.75 9.65 14.84
CA PRO A 360 -7.19 8.26 14.82
C PRO A 360 -8.37 7.96 15.75
N LEU A 361 -8.46 8.66 16.89
CA LEU A 361 -9.59 8.51 17.82
C LEU A 361 -10.87 9.12 17.24
N LEU A 362 -10.75 10.28 16.59
CA LEU A 362 -11.85 10.95 15.92
C LEU A 362 -12.37 10.14 14.71
N LEU A 363 -11.47 9.64 13.86
CA LEU A 363 -11.83 8.83 12.69
C LEU A 363 -12.30 7.43 13.06
N GLY A 364 -11.84 6.88 14.18
CA GLY A 364 -12.14 5.51 14.59
C GLY A 364 -11.36 4.46 13.79
N GLU A 365 -11.32 3.24 14.32
CA GLU A 365 -10.51 2.16 13.74
C GLU A 365 -10.87 1.84 12.27
N PRO A 366 -12.15 1.71 11.86
CA PRO A 366 -12.49 1.29 10.49
C PRO A 366 -11.96 2.23 9.40
N ALA A 367 -12.12 3.55 9.59
CA ALA A 367 -11.63 4.54 8.65
C ALA A 367 -10.09 4.57 8.60
N MET A 368 -9.44 4.43 9.76
CA MET A 368 -7.99 4.32 9.84
C MET A 368 -7.48 3.06 9.14
N GLU A 369 -8.14 1.91 9.31
CA GLU A 369 -7.75 0.66 8.65
C GLU A 369 -7.90 0.75 7.13
N PHE A 370 -8.96 1.39 6.61
CA PHE A 370 -9.11 1.65 5.17
C PHE A 370 -7.96 2.49 4.62
N LEU A 371 -7.65 3.61 5.29
CA LEU A 371 -6.55 4.50 4.89
C LEU A 371 -5.22 3.76 4.90
N TRP A 372 -4.95 2.94 5.93
CA TRP A 372 -3.73 2.15 6.01
C TRP A 372 -3.62 1.06 4.95
N ASP A 373 -4.73 0.38 4.61
CA ASP A 373 -4.75 -0.60 3.52
C ASP A 373 -4.41 0.05 2.17
N PHE A 374 -5.03 1.19 1.83
CA PHE A 374 -4.81 1.82 0.53
C PHE A 374 -3.48 2.58 0.43
N LEU A 375 -3.00 3.18 1.52
CA LEU A 375 -1.87 4.10 1.49
C LEU A 375 -0.56 3.50 2.02
N ASN A 376 -0.60 2.69 3.08
CA ASN A 376 0.59 2.42 3.90
C ASN A 376 1.07 0.96 3.87
N TYR A 377 0.17 -0.03 3.98
CA TYR A 377 0.62 -1.40 4.20
C TYR A 377 1.48 -1.90 3.02
N PRO A 378 2.61 -2.59 3.27
CA PRO A 378 3.52 -3.02 2.20
C PRO A 378 2.89 -3.95 1.16
N GLU A 379 1.96 -4.80 1.61
CA GLU A 379 1.14 -5.69 0.78
C GLU A 379 -0.16 -5.05 0.30
N GLY A 380 -0.41 -3.79 0.67
CA GLY A 380 -1.48 -2.98 0.09
C GLY A 380 -1.09 -2.39 -1.26
N PRO A 381 -2.06 -1.79 -1.97
CA PRO A 381 -1.83 -1.17 -3.27
C PRO A 381 -0.89 0.05 -3.20
N ARG A 382 -0.76 0.71 -2.03
CA ARG A 382 0.04 1.93 -1.82
C ARG A 382 -0.19 2.97 -2.92
N VAL A 383 -1.47 3.22 -3.21
CA VAL A 383 -1.93 3.91 -4.43
C VAL A 383 -1.27 5.28 -4.61
N ARG A 384 -1.08 6.02 -3.51
CA ARG A 384 -0.48 7.35 -3.50
C ARG A 384 0.98 7.29 -3.94
N ASP A 385 1.77 6.39 -3.36
CA ASP A 385 3.20 6.29 -3.69
C ASP A 385 3.37 5.86 -5.14
N ARG A 386 2.66 4.80 -5.55
CA ARG A 386 2.74 4.26 -6.92
C ARG A 386 2.38 5.29 -7.99
N LEU A 387 1.34 6.10 -7.77
CA LEU A 387 0.96 7.19 -8.68
C LEU A 387 1.98 8.34 -8.67
N SER A 388 2.46 8.75 -7.49
CA SER A 388 3.39 9.88 -7.33
C SER A 388 4.81 9.61 -7.85
N HIS A 389 5.20 8.34 -7.98
CA HIS A 389 6.47 7.91 -8.59
C HIS A 389 6.31 7.44 -10.05
N GLY A 390 5.11 7.59 -10.63
CA GLY A 390 4.84 7.22 -12.03
C GLY A 390 4.86 5.71 -12.30
N GLU A 391 4.77 4.87 -11.27
CA GLU A 391 4.95 3.42 -11.39
C GLU A 391 3.75 2.68 -12.00
N ILE A 392 2.63 3.37 -12.21
CA ILE A 392 1.40 2.83 -12.80
C ILE A 392 1.15 3.47 -14.15
N HIS A 393 0.73 2.66 -15.12
CA HIS A 393 0.24 3.15 -16.40
C HIS A 393 -1.13 3.81 -16.22
N LEU A 394 -1.21 5.12 -16.42
CA LEU A 394 -2.42 5.90 -16.11
C LEU A 394 -3.66 5.48 -16.93
N PRO A 395 -3.57 5.18 -18.23
CA PRO A 395 -4.72 4.71 -19.02
C PRO A 395 -5.32 3.39 -18.50
N GLU A 396 -4.50 2.51 -17.92
CA GLU A 396 -4.90 1.19 -17.41
C GLU A 396 -5.22 1.21 -15.91
N PHE A 397 -5.33 2.39 -15.28
CA PHE A 397 -5.60 2.49 -13.85
C PHE A 397 -6.96 1.86 -13.48
N PRO A 398 -7.02 0.93 -12.51
CA PRO A 398 -8.25 0.19 -12.22
C PRO A 398 -9.41 1.08 -11.75
N LYS A 399 -10.58 0.93 -12.41
CA LYS A 399 -11.85 1.52 -11.95
C LYS A 399 -12.11 1.20 -10.48
N ALA A 400 -11.91 -0.06 -10.08
CA ALA A 400 -12.19 -0.55 -8.74
C ALA A 400 -11.45 0.27 -7.67
N ALA A 401 -10.16 0.59 -7.86
CA ALA A 401 -9.40 1.39 -6.91
C ALA A 401 -9.98 2.80 -6.75
N THR A 402 -10.31 3.46 -7.86
CA THR A 402 -10.91 4.80 -7.84
C THR A 402 -12.30 4.78 -7.21
N ASN A 403 -13.08 3.73 -7.49
CA ASN A 403 -14.41 3.55 -6.90
C ASN A 403 -14.36 3.44 -5.38
N GLN A 404 -13.46 2.60 -4.84
CA GLN A 404 -13.28 2.47 -3.40
C GLN A 404 -12.84 3.80 -2.75
N LEU A 405 -11.87 4.51 -3.35
CA LEU A 405 -11.42 5.81 -2.86
C LEU A 405 -12.54 6.85 -2.87
N LEU A 406 -13.33 6.91 -3.94
CA LEU A 406 -14.42 7.87 -4.08
C LEU A 406 -15.56 7.58 -3.08
N ALA A 407 -15.96 6.31 -2.95
CA ALA A 407 -16.97 5.88 -2.00
C ALA A 407 -16.55 6.16 -0.55
N PHE A 408 -15.31 5.83 -0.19
CA PHE A 408 -14.76 6.14 1.12
C PHE A 408 -14.67 7.65 1.37
N SER A 409 -14.22 8.42 0.38
CA SER A 409 -14.16 9.89 0.47
C SER A 409 -15.54 10.46 0.74
N PHE A 410 -16.59 9.98 0.06
CA PHE A 410 -17.95 10.41 0.30
C PHE A 410 -18.41 10.14 1.74
N VAL A 411 -18.17 8.92 2.26
CA VAL A 411 -18.49 8.59 3.66
C VAL A 411 -17.72 9.46 4.63
N LEU A 412 -16.45 9.75 4.34
CA LEU A 412 -15.64 10.64 5.16
C LEU A 412 -16.22 12.06 5.18
N LEU A 413 -16.59 12.62 4.02
CA LEU A 413 -17.17 13.97 3.93
C LEU A 413 -18.48 14.09 4.71
N LEU A 414 -19.31 13.05 4.71
CA LEU A 414 -20.56 12.98 5.49
C LEU A 414 -20.34 13.09 7.00
N ARG A 415 -19.13 12.81 7.51
CA ARG A 415 -18.81 12.98 8.94
C ARG A 415 -18.58 14.42 9.37
N PHE A 416 -18.41 15.30 8.40
CA PHE A 416 -18.03 16.70 8.58
C PHE A 416 -19.08 17.66 8.00
N ILE A 417 -20.32 17.20 7.83
CA ILE A 417 -21.50 18.05 7.59
C ILE A 417 -22.33 18.17 8.86
N ASP A 418 -23.26 19.13 8.86
CA ASP A 418 -24.24 19.34 9.91
C ASP A 418 -25.09 18.07 10.19
N GLU A 419 -25.47 17.84 11.45
CA GLU A 419 -26.18 16.64 11.89
C GLU A 419 -27.55 16.50 11.22
N ASP A 420 -28.28 17.60 11.04
CA ASP A 420 -29.61 17.58 10.42
C ASP A 420 -29.46 17.21 8.94
N LEU A 421 -28.46 17.75 8.24
CA LEU A 421 -28.16 17.36 6.86
C LEU A 421 -27.75 15.89 6.74
N LEU A 422 -26.92 15.39 7.68
CA LEU A 422 -26.51 13.98 7.69
C LEU A 422 -27.72 13.05 7.85
N SER A 423 -28.70 13.41 8.68
CA SER A 423 -29.91 12.62 8.87
C SER A 423 -30.69 12.45 7.56
N VAL A 424 -30.82 13.53 6.77
CA VAL A 424 -31.48 13.51 5.46
C VAL A 424 -30.72 12.62 4.46
N PHE A 425 -29.39 12.66 4.45
CA PHE A 425 -28.62 11.78 3.56
C PHE A 425 -28.72 10.30 3.96
N LYS A 426 -28.84 10.00 5.26
CA LYS A 426 -29.00 8.62 5.76
C LYS A 426 -30.34 7.99 5.36
N GLU A 427 -31.37 8.75 5.03
CA GLU A 427 -32.63 8.20 4.51
C GLU A 427 -32.46 7.52 3.14
N LYS A 428 -31.41 7.88 2.40
CA LYS A 428 -31.07 7.24 1.12
C LYS A 428 -30.37 5.90 1.38
N ALA A 429 -31.04 4.79 1.04
CA ALA A 429 -30.53 3.43 1.29
C ALA A 429 -29.11 3.20 0.74
N ALA A 430 -28.77 3.78 -0.42
CA ALA A 430 -27.43 3.68 -0.99
C ALA A 430 -26.35 4.34 -0.10
N VAL A 431 -26.68 5.47 0.53
CA VAL A 431 -25.78 6.19 1.44
C VAL A 431 -25.64 5.45 2.77
N GLU A 432 -26.75 4.97 3.33
CA GLU A 432 -26.73 4.18 4.57
C GLU A 432 -25.92 2.89 4.42
N ALA A 433 -26.02 2.23 3.26
CA ALA A 433 -25.21 1.06 2.95
C ALA A 433 -23.70 1.39 2.92
N LEU A 434 -23.30 2.51 2.31
CA LEU A 434 -21.90 2.94 2.30
C LEU A 434 -21.38 3.25 3.70
N ILE A 435 -22.17 3.94 4.53
CA ILE A 435 -21.83 4.24 5.93
C ILE A 435 -21.62 2.92 6.70
N SER A 436 -22.58 1.99 6.58
CA SER A 436 -22.53 0.70 7.28
C SER A 436 -21.30 -0.13 6.88
N LEU A 437 -20.94 -0.11 5.58
CA LEU A 437 -19.75 -0.79 5.06
C LEU A 437 -18.45 -0.15 5.58
N ALA A 438 -18.41 1.18 5.66
CA ALA A 438 -17.26 1.90 6.21
C ALA A 438 -17.09 1.64 7.71
N ASP A 439 -18.18 1.60 8.48
CA ASP A 439 -18.15 1.32 9.92
C ASP A 439 -17.77 -0.12 10.25
N GLY A 440 -18.14 -1.05 9.36
CA GLY A 440 -17.75 -2.45 9.44
C GLY A 440 -16.38 -2.76 8.85
N TYR A 441 -15.66 -1.77 8.30
CA TYR A 441 -14.39 -2.01 7.63
C TYR A 441 -13.35 -2.57 8.60
N ALA A 442 -12.65 -3.60 8.15
CA ALA A 442 -11.52 -4.20 8.84
C ALA A 442 -10.34 -4.35 7.88
N ALA A 443 -9.12 -4.12 8.36
CA ALA A 443 -7.91 -4.22 7.55
C ALA A 443 -7.83 -5.57 6.84
N ARG A 444 -7.40 -5.57 5.58
CA ARG A 444 -7.39 -6.72 4.66
C ARG A 444 -5.99 -7.00 4.13
N CYS A 445 -5.15 -5.96 4.06
CA CYS A 445 -3.75 -6.06 3.65
C CYS A 445 -2.78 -6.19 4.84
N HIS A 446 -3.23 -5.96 6.07
CA HIS A 446 -2.41 -6.16 7.27
C HIS A 446 -1.98 -7.63 7.43
N PRO A 447 -0.76 -7.93 7.94
CA PRO A 447 -0.28 -9.30 8.13
C PRO A 447 -1.18 -10.23 8.96
N VAL A 448 -1.95 -9.70 9.92
CA VAL A 448 -2.96 -10.48 10.67
C VAL A 448 -4.02 -11.02 9.73
N SER A 449 -4.58 -10.16 8.88
CA SER A 449 -5.67 -10.50 7.96
C SER A 449 -5.20 -11.46 6.88
N GLN A 450 -3.98 -11.25 6.39
CA GLN A 450 -3.31 -12.17 5.48
C GLN A 450 -3.10 -13.54 6.12
N LEU A 451 -2.63 -13.59 7.38
CA LEU A 451 -2.44 -14.86 8.08
C LEU A 451 -3.76 -15.61 8.28
N LYS A 452 -4.85 -14.91 8.65
CA LYS A 452 -6.19 -15.52 8.75
C LYS A 452 -6.60 -16.20 7.44
N ARG A 453 -6.40 -15.52 6.30
CA ARG A 453 -6.69 -16.08 4.97
C ARG A 453 -5.79 -17.27 4.64
N GLN A 454 -4.49 -17.18 4.93
CA GLN A 454 -3.55 -18.28 4.74
C GLN A 454 -3.94 -19.53 5.55
N VAL A 455 -4.36 -19.35 6.81
CA VAL A 455 -4.83 -20.45 7.66
C VAL A 455 -6.08 -21.10 7.07
N LEU A 456 -7.08 -20.30 6.65
CA LEU A 456 -8.33 -20.82 6.08
C LEU A 456 -8.12 -21.50 4.72
N SER A 457 -7.27 -20.95 3.85
CA SER A 457 -6.93 -21.56 2.56
C SER A 457 -6.14 -22.86 2.74
N CYS A 458 -5.21 -22.92 3.71
CA CYS A 458 -4.51 -24.14 4.07
C CYS A 458 -5.47 -25.21 4.63
N GLU A 459 -6.39 -24.81 5.50
CA GLU A 459 -7.43 -25.69 6.03
C GLU A 459 -8.27 -26.32 4.92
N GLU A 460 -8.76 -25.50 3.99
CA GLU A 460 -9.55 -25.95 2.85
C GLU A 460 -8.78 -26.96 1.98
N SER A 461 -7.50 -26.69 1.74
CA SER A 461 -6.64 -27.63 0.99
C SER A 461 -6.47 -28.98 1.71
N ILE A 462 -6.29 -28.97 3.03
CA ILE A 462 -6.13 -30.21 3.83
C ILE A 462 -7.44 -30.98 3.94
N ARG A 463 -8.58 -30.28 4.03
CA ARG A 463 -9.92 -30.88 4.13
C ARG A 463 -10.25 -31.80 2.95
N LEU A 464 -9.63 -31.58 1.79
CA LEU A 464 -9.81 -32.41 0.60
C LEU A 464 -9.01 -33.71 0.63
N TRP A 465 -8.05 -33.86 1.54
CA TRP A 465 -7.17 -35.04 1.58
C TRP A 465 -7.90 -36.39 1.73
N PRO A 466 -8.98 -36.53 2.53
CA PRO A 466 -9.74 -37.77 2.62
C PRO A 466 -10.44 -38.15 1.31
N LEU A 467 -10.63 -37.20 0.39
CA LEU A 467 -11.22 -37.40 -0.93
C LEU A 467 -10.17 -37.73 -2.00
N LEU A 468 -8.88 -37.71 -1.65
CA LEU A 468 -7.83 -38.05 -2.61
C LEU A 468 -7.97 -39.51 -3.03
N PRO A 469 -7.77 -39.79 -4.34
CA PRO A 469 -7.98 -41.12 -4.86
C PRO A 469 -6.95 -42.09 -4.27
N LEU A 470 -7.42 -43.26 -3.82
CA LEU A 470 -6.59 -44.30 -3.22
C LEU A 470 -6.40 -45.48 -4.21
N PRO A 471 -5.23 -46.15 -4.22
CA PRO A 471 -5.04 -47.32 -5.07
C PRO A 471 -5.92 -48.48 -4.61
N GLU A 472 -6.61 -49.13 -5.56
CA GLU A 472 -7.38 -50.36 -5.31
C GLU A 472 -6.48 -51.44 -4.65
N GLY A 473 -6.90 -51.95 -3.49
CA GLY A 473 -6.16 -52.97 -2.73
C GLY A 473 -5.28 -52.44 -1.59
N ALA A 474 -5.19 -51.13 -1.36
CA ALA A 474 -4.41 -50.54 -0.26
C ALA A 474 -4.82 -51.02 1.15
N GLY A 475 -6.04 -51.57 1.31
CA GLY A 475 -6.55 -52.14 2.56
C GLY A 475 -6.20 -53.62 2.80
N ARG A 476 -5.50 -54.31 1.88
CA ARG A 476 -5.24 -55.77 1.96
C ARG A 476 -3.80 -56.17 2.30
N GLU A 477 -2.84 -55.25 2.38
CA GLU A 477 -1.50 -55.57 2.87
C GLU A 477 -1.48 -55.62 4.40
N ALA A 478 -1.05 -56.76 4.97
CA ALA A 478 -0.93 -56.95 6.41
C ALA A 478 -0.03 -55.89 7.07
N PRO A 479 -0.35 -55.43 8.30
CA PRO A 479 0.44 -54.41 8.99
C PRO A 479 1.86 -54.94 9.25
N ARG A 480 2.88 -54.11 9.00
CA ARG A 480 4.25 -54.41 9.46
C ARG A 480 4.40 -53.80 10.86
N PRO A 481 4.70 -54.59 11.91
CA PRO A 481 4.56 -54.17 13.31
C PRO A 481 5.51 -53.04 13.78
N GLU A 482 6.63 -52.79 13.08
CA GLU A 482 7.64 -51.82 13.53
C GLU A 482 7.29 -50.35 13.21
N GLY A 483 6.58 -50.07 12.10
CA GLY A 483 6.19 -48.70 11.71
C GLY A 483 4.89 -48.19 12.35
N ASP A 484 4.07 -49.09 12.88
CA ASP A 484 2.78 -48.75 13.50
C ASP A 484 2.96 -48.22 14.93
N SER A 485 4.01 -48.62 15.65
CA SER A 485 4.28 -48.18 17.02
C SER A 485 4.60 -46.67 17.09
N GLU A 486 5.48 -46.16 16.23
CA GLU A 486 5.86 -44.74 16.21
C GLU A 486 4.72 -43.85 15.70
N THR A 487 3.98 -44.31 14.70
CA THR A 487 2.80 -43.61 14.19
C THR A 487 1.69 -43.53 15.25
N THR A 488 1.52 -44.58 16.04
CA THR A 488 0.58 -44.62 17.17
C THR A 488 1.04 -43.69 18.30
N ALA A 489 2.34 -43.67 18.63
CA ALA A 489 2.91 -42.74 19.61
C ALA A 489 2.72 -41.27 19.19
N CYS A 490 2.97 -40.95 17.92
CA CYS A 490 2.69 -39.61 17.38
C CYS A 490 1.19 -39.27 17.49
N SER A 491 0.32 -40.22 17.17
CA SER A 491 -1.13 -40.01 17.24
C SER A 491 -1.61 -39.71 18.67
N SER A 492 -1.11 -40.45 19.66
CA SER A 492 -1.39 -40.19 21.08
C SER A 492 -0.91 -38.80 21.49
N LEU A 493 0.34 -38.44 21.17
CA LEU A 493 0.92 -37.15 21.55
C LEU A 493 0.20 -35.97 20.86
N MET A 494 -0.26 -36.15 19.62
CA MET A 494 -1.11 -35.17 18.95
C MET A 494 -2.43 -34.97 19.69
N THR A 495 -3.09 -36.03 20.13
CA THR A 495 -4.34 -35.95 20.92
C THR A 495 -4.12 -35.19 22.23
N ASP A 496 -3.01 -35.44 22.92
CA ASP A 496 -2.67 -34.75 24.17
C ASP A 496 -2.43 -33.25 23.94
N ILE A 497 -1.62 -32.89 22.95
CA ILE A 497 -1.37 -31.49 22.57
C ILE A 497 -2.69 -30.82 22.14
N MET A 498 -3.49 -31.46 21.29
CA MET A 498 -4.75 -30.90 20.82
C MET A 498 -5.72 -30.62 21.96
N THR A 499 -5.81 -31.54 22.92
CA THR A 499 -6.66 -31.38 24.11
C THR A 499 -6.22 -30.18 24.94
N GLU A 500 -4.90 -30.01 25.11
CA GLU A 500 -4.31 -28.85 25.77
C GLU A 500 -4.68 -27.54 25.05
N LEU A 501 -4.41 -27.46 23.74
CA LEU A 501 -4.71 -26.28 22.91
C LEU A 501 -6.20 -25.93 22.93
N CYS A 502 -7.08 -26.93 22.91
CA CYS A 502 -8.53 -26.73 23.00
C CYS A 502 -8.94 -26.11 24.34
N GLY A 503 -8.22 -26.43 25.43
CA GLY A 503 -8.37 -25.79 26.73
C GLY A 503 -8.02 -24.28 26.74
N HIS A 504 -7.50 -23.73 25.64
CA HIS A 504 -7.18 -22.32 25.46
C HIS A 504 -8.06 -21.59 24.43
N VAL A 505 -9.02 -22.28 23.80
CA VAL A 505 -10.04 -21.64 22.94
C VAL A 505 -10.90 -20.70 23.80
N PRO A 506 -11.25 -19.48 23.33
CA PRO A 506 -12.09 -18.56 24.10
C PRO A 506 -13.47 -19.15 24.44
N GLU A 507 -13.99 -18.86 25.64
CA GLU A 507 -15.23 -19.44 26.16
C GLU A 507 -16.45 -19.24 25.26
N THR A 508 -16.52 -18.10 24.54
CA THR A 508 -17.56 -17.78 23.56
C THR A 508 -17.67 -18.81 22.43
N HIS A 509 -16.60 -19.54 22.14
CA HIS A 509 -16.54 -20.57 21.11
C HIS A 509 -16.52 -22.00 21.69
N ARG A 510 -16.57 -22.14 23.03
CA ARG A 510 -16.69 -23.44 23.72
C ARG A 510 -18.13 -23.92 23.84
N SER A 511 -19.10 -23.02 24.02
CA SER A 511 -20.49 -23.34 24.40
C SER A 511 -21.31 -24.11 23.35
N ALA A 512 -20.77 -24.35 22.16
CA ALA A 512 -21.42 -25.16 21.12
C ALA A 512 -20.96 -26.63 21.11
N ARG A 513 -20.15 -27.08 22.09
CA ARG A 513 -19.36 -28.33 21.97
C ARG A 513 -19.48 -29.18 23.22
N GLY A 514 -19.70 -30.49 23.01
CA GLY A 514 -19.91 -31.49 24.06
C GLY A 514 -18.67 -31.75 24.92
N PRO A 515 -18.84 -32.49 26.04
CA PRO A 515 -17.78 -32.76 27.01
C PRO A 515 -16.70 -33.76 26.55
N ASP A 516 -16.96 -34.54 25.50
CA ASP A 516 -16.00 -35.46 24.90
C ASP A 516 -15.26 -34.74 23.75
N GLY A 517 -13.93 -34.91 23.68
CA GLY A 517 -13.01 -34.12 22.87
C GLY A 517 -13.41 -33.82 21.41
N LEU A 518 -12.77 -32.80 20.84
CA LEU A 518 -13.06 -32.28 19.51
C LEU A 518 -12.84 -33.32 18.40
N ALA A 519 -13.94 -33.77 17.78
CA ALA A 519 -13.89 -34.68 16.65
C ALA A 519 -13.23 -34.02 15.43
N PRO A 520 -12.51 -34.78 14.57
CA PRO A 520 -11.89 -34.26 13.36
C PRO A 520 -12.78 -33.39 12.46
N GLU A 521 -14.09 -33.66 12.42
CA GLU A 521 -15.01 -32.90 11.59
C GLU A 521 -15.29 -31.47 12.10
N GLN A 522 -14.94 -31.16 13.35
CA GLN A 522 -15.23 -29.88 14.00
C GLN A 522 -14.06 -28.87 13.90
N TRP A 523 -12.88 -29.29 13.45
CA TRP A 523 -11.70 -28.42 13.29
C TRP A 523 -11.88 -27.29 12.28
N PRO A 524 -12.48 -27.51 11.09
CA PRO A 524 -12.73 -26.44 10.12
C PRO A 524 -13.52 -25.29 10.73
N GLN A 525 -14.56 -25.62 11.50
CA GLN A 525 -15.39 -24.62 12.15
C GLN A 525 -14.62 -23.88 13.26
N LEU A 526 -13.81 -24.58 14.05
CA LEU A 526 -12.97 -23.93 15.07
C LEU A 526 -11.99 -22.92 14.46
N LEU A 527 -11.29 -23.31 13.40
CA LEU A 527 -10.33 -22.42 12.73
C LEU A 527 -11.04 -21.22 12.13
N ARG A 528 -12.22 -21.41 11.53
CA ARG A 528 -13.09 -20.30 11.11
C ARG A 528 -13.43 -19.40 12.28
N ASP A 529 -13.97 -19.93 13.38
CA ASP A 529 -14.38 -19.15 14.54
C ASP A 529 -13.20 -18.31 15.10
N LEU A 530 -12.03 -18.93 15.27
CA LEU A 530 -10.81 -18.24 15.73
C LEU A 530 -10.33 -17.16 14.76
N CYS A 531 -10.36 -17.42 13.45
CA CYS A 531 -10.01 -16.43 12.43
C CYS A 531 -11.02 -15.26 12.38
N HIS A 532 -12.28 -15.44 12.83
CA HIS A 532 -13.25 -14.35 12.93
C HIS A 532 -13.05 -13.47 14.17
N VAL A 533 -12.28 -13.89 15.17
CA VAL A 533 -11.99 -13.07 16.35
C VAL A 533 -11.25 -11.80 15.93
N ARG A 534 -11.76 -10.63 16.31
CA ARG A 534 -11.15 -9.33 16.00
C ARG A 534 -9.80 -9.20 16.72
N VAL A 535 -8.76 -8.91 15.94
CA VAL A 535 -7.40 -8.64 16.43
C VAL A 535 -7.04 -7.24 15.97
N ARG A 536 -6.57 -6.38 16.88
CA ARG A 536 -6.27 -4.98 16.56
C ARG A 536 -5.09 -4.91 15.60
N THR A 537 -5.24 -4.18 14.50
CA THR A 537 -4.17 -4.07 13.49
C THR A 537 -3.45 -2.72 13.54
N LEU A 538 -4.16 -1.66 13.92
CA LEU A 538 -3.60 -0.31 13.96
C LEU A 538 -2.45 -0.20 14.96
N PHE A 539 -1.36 0.41 14.48
CA PHE A 539 -0.15 0.65 15.26
C PHE A 539 0.41 -0.62 15.91
N CYS A 540 0.26 -1.77 15.22
CA CYS A 540 0.75 -3.05 15.68
C CYS A 540 2.27 -2.98 15.95
N PRO A 541 2.73 -3.31 17.16
CA PRO A 541 4.14 -3.13 17.49
C PRO A 541 5.06 -4.09 16.73
N ARG A 542 6.33 -3.69 16.59
CA ARG A 542 7.33 -4.44 15.83
C ARG A 542 7.51 -5.88 16.30
N ALA A 543 7.46 -6.14 17.61
CA ALA A 543 7.58 -7.49 18.16
C ALA A 543 6.44 -8.41 17.71
N SER A 544 5.21 -7.88 17.61
CA SER A 544 4.05 -8.60 17.06
C SER A 544 4.22 -8.85 15.56
N LEU A 545 4.70 -7.86 14.80
CA LEU A 545 4.96 -8.02 13.35
C LEU A 545 6.04 -9.07 13.06
N GLU A 546 7.10 -9.16 13.87
CA GLU A 546 8.13 -10.21 13.74
C GLU A 546 7.56 -11.62 13.97
N VAL A 547 6.71 -11.78 15.00
CA VAL A 547 6.01 -13.04 15.26
C VAL A 547 5.05 -13.38 14.13
N LEU A 548 4.26 -12.42 13.65
CA LEU A 548 3.35 -12.60 12.52
C LEU A 548 4.09 -13.05 11.26
N ALA A 549 5.26 -12.48 10.98
CA ALA A 549 6.09 -12.88 9.84
C ALA A 549 6.52 -14.37 9.94
N LEU A 550 6.88 -14.84 11.13
CA LEU A 550 7.19 -16.27 11.35
C LEU A 550 5.94 -17.14 11.18
N LEU A 551 4.82 -16.78 11.80
CA LEU A 551 3.56 -17.55 11.69
C LEU A 551 3.08 -17.66 10.24
N ARG A 552 3.20 -16.60 9.45
CA ARG A 552 2.88 -16.61 8.01
C ARG A 552 3.77 -17.54 7.22
N ARG A 553 5.08 -17.57 7.50
CA ARG A 553 6.01 -18.52 6.86
C ARG A 553 5.69 -19.98 7.21
N ILE A 554 5.30 -20.24 8.47
CA ILE A 554 4.85 -21.58 8.90
C ILE A 554 3.58 -21.96 8.12
N SER A 555 2.57 -21.09 8.11
CA SER A 555 1.30 -21.33 7.39
C SER A 555 1.52 -21.56 5.89
N ALA A 556 2.38 -20.76 5.25
CA ALA A 556 2.72 -20.91 3.83
C ALA A 556 3.42 -22.25 3.55
N SER A 557 4.31 -22.69 4.45
CA SER A 557 4.98 -23.99 4.34
C SER A 557 3.98 -25.14 4.51
N CYS A 558 3.02 -25.04 5.43
CA CYS A 558 1.92 -26.00 5.57
C CYS A 558 1.07 -26.09 4.30
N HIS A 559 0.71 -24.95 3.70
CA HIS A 559 -0.06 -24.91 2.46
C HIS A 559 0.73 -25.53 1.29
N LEU A 560 2.03 -25.28 1.20
CA LEU A 560 2.92 -25.90 0.22
C LEU A 560 2.95 -27.43 0.36
N VAL A 561 3.09 -27.95 1.58
CA VAL A 561 3.00 -29.40 1.85
C VAL A 561 1.66 -29.94 1.36
N SER A 562 0.55 -29.24 1.64
CA SER A 562 -0.78 -29.64 1.19
C SER A 562 -0.91 -29.71 -0.33
N GLY A 563 -0.42 -28.71 -1.05
CA GLY A 563 -0.38 -28.73 -2.50
C GLY A 563 0.45 -29.90 -3.04
N GLN A 564 1.66 -30.11 -2.50
CA GLN A 564 2.54 -31.21 -2.93
C GLN A 564 1.92 -32.60 -2.69
N VAL A 565 1.26 -32.80 -1.54
CA VAL A 565 0.56 -34.07 -1.24
C VAL A 565 -0.57 -34.30 -2.22
N ALA A 566 -1.43 -33.30 -2.46
CA ALA A 566 -2.55 -33.41 -3.39
C ALA A 566 -2.07 -33.70 -4.81
N THR A 567 -1.11 -32.92 -5.34
CA THR A 567 -0.57 -33.14 -6.69
C THR A 567 0.11 -34.50 -6.83
N SER A 568 0.86 -34.95 -5.81
CA SER A 568 1.53 -36.25 -5.85
C SER A 568 0.53 -37.41 -5.81
N ALA A 569 -0.53 -37.29 -5.00
CA ALA A 569 -1.60 -38.29 -4.92
C ALA A 569 -2.34 -38.42 -6.27
N GLU A 570 -2.74 -37.29 -6.87
CA GLU A 570 -3.41 -37.29 -8.17
C GLU A 570 -2.53 -37.86 -9.30
N LEU A 571 -1.27 -37.42 -9.38
CA LEU A 571 -0.33 -37.88 -10.40
C LEU A 571 -0.08 -39.39 -10.30
N TRP A 572 0.18 -39.88 -9.09
CA TRP A 572 0.46 -41.30 -8.89
C TRP A 572 -0.78 -42.17 -9.01
N HIS A 573 -1.97 -41.64 -8.71
CA HIS A 573 -3.21 -42.35 -9.00
C HIS A 573 -3.39 -42.57 -10.50
N ARG A 574 -3.25 -41.53 -11.34
CA ARG A 574 -3.32 -41.68 -12.80
C ARG A 574 -2.30 -42.68 -13.33
N GLN A 575 -1.05 -42.59 -12.87
CA GLN A 575 0.01 -43.53 -13.27
C GLN A 575 -0.23 -44.96 -12.75
N TRP A 576 -0.96 -45.12 -11.64
CA TRP A 576 -1.38 -46.42 -11.12
C TRP A 576 -2.44 -47.05 -12.02
N GLU A 577 -3.45 -46.29 -12.41
CA GLU A 577 -4.51 -46.71 -13.35
C GLU A 577 -3.92 -47.09 -14.72
N ASP A 578 -3.00 -46.27 -15.24
CA ASP A 578 -2.29 -46.50 -16.50
C ASP A 578 -1.26 -47.64 -16.43
N ARG A 579 -1.11 -48.28 -15.26
CA ARG A 579 -0.11 -49.33 -14.96
C ARG A 579 1.34 -48.91 -15.24
N ALA A 580 1.60 -47.61 -15.31
CA ALA A 580 2.89 -47.00 -15.64
C ALA A 580 3.88 -46.95 -14.45
N LEU A 581 3.41 -47.16 -13.21
CA LEU A 581 4.27 -47.14 -12.02
C LEU A 581 5.15 -48.40 -11.89
N ARG A 582 6.46 -48.19 -11.75
CA ARG A 582 7.43 -49.24 -11.36
C ARG A 582 7.21 -49.69 -9.91
N SER A 583 7.64 -50.90 -9.57
CA SER A 583 7.46 -51.49 -8.22
C SER A 583 7.89 -50.56 -7.06
N ARG A 584 9.06 -49.91 -7.15
CA ARG A 584 9.52 -48.93 -6.14
C ARG A 584 8.60 -47.71 -6.01
N GLN A 585 8.04 -47.23 -7.13
CA GLN A 585 7.12 -46.08 -7.13
C GLN A 585 5.77 -46.47 -6.54
N ARG A 586 5.27 -47.69 -6.80
CA ARG A 586 4.08 -48.26 -6.16
C ARG A 586 4.23 -48.33 -4.63
N GLN A 587 5.37 -48.81 -4.14
CA GLN A 587 5.65 -48.83 -2.69
C GLN A 587 5.73 -47.41 -2.09
N THR A 588 6.27 -46.45 -2.85
CA THR A 588 6.34 -45.05 -2.41
C THR A 588 4.95 -44.42 -2.33
N TYR A 589 4.07 -44.74 -3.27
CA TYR A 589 2.67 -44.30 -3.26
C TYR A 589 1.90 -44.87 -2.05
N LEU A 590 2.09 -46.15 -1.73
CA LEU A 590 1.50 -46.75 -0.52
C LEU A 590 2.04 -46.12 0.79
N ARG A 591 3.29 -45.63 0.80
CA ARG A 591 3.83 -44.88 1.95
C ARG A 591 3.21 -43.50 2.07
N LEU A 592 2.99 -42.81 0.95
CA LEU A 592 2.27 -41.53 0.92
C LEU A 592 0.86 -41.68 1.53
N THR A 593 0.09 -42.69 1.10
CA THR A 593 -1.28 -42.88 1.60
C THR A 593 -1.33 -43.20 3.10
N ARG A 594 -0.34 -43.92 3.63
CA ARG A 594 -0.19 -44.10 5.09
C ARG A 594 0.21 -42.81 5.79
N SER A 595 1.14 -42.05 5.23
CA SER A 595 1.63 -40.80 5.79
C SER A 595 0.56 -39.71 5.87
N ILE A 596 -0.37 -39.67 4.90
CA ILE A 596 -1.53 -38.76 4.90
C ILE A 596 -2.31 -38.82 6.22
N LYS A 597 -2.50 -40.03 6.78
CA LYS A 597 -3.24 -40.23 8.04
C LYS A 597 -2.56 -39.58 9.25
N LEU A 598 -1.24 -39.45 9.22
CA LEU A 598 -0.45 -38.78 10.26
C LEU A 598 -0.31 -37.28 10.00
N LEU A 599 0.01 -36.92 8.76
CA LEU A 599 0.32 -35.55 8.38
C LEU A 599 -0.90 -34.63 8.40
N SER A 600 -2.09 -35.13 8.05
CA SER A 600 -3.30 -34.29 8.08
C SER A 600 -3.62 -33.78 9.49
N PRO A 601 -3.75 -34.62 10.54
CA PRO A 601 -3.91 -34.15 11.93
C PRO A 601 -2.78 -33.23 12.40
N MET A 602 -1.53 -33.53 12.02
CA MET A 602 -0.39 -32.69 12.39
C MET A 602 -0.47 -31.28 11.77
N LEU A 603 -0.87 -31.17 10.50
CA LEU A 603 -1.07 -29.86 9.87
C LEU A 603 -2.23 -29.10 10.53
N TYR A 604 -3.34 -29.77 10.85
CA TYR A 604 -4.43 -29.16 11.63
C TYR A 604 -3.96 -28.66 13.02
N LEU A 605 -3.11 -29.42 13.70
CA LEU A 605 -2.51 -29.02 14.98
C LEU A 605 -1.72 -27.72 14.83
N ILE A 606 -0.88 -27.64 13.79
CA ILE A 606 -0.10 -26.43 13.51
C ILE A 606 -1.03 -25.25 13.17
N LEU A 607 -2.06 -25.45 12.35
CA LEU A 607 -3.03 -24.40 12.03
C LEU A 607 -3.77 -23.90 13.28
N LEU A 608 -4.16 -24.81 14.18
CA LEU A 608 -4.79 -24.43 15.46
C LEU A 608 -3.83 -23.64 16.35
N LEU A 609 -2.58 -24.09 16.47
CA LEU A 609 -1.54 -23.37 17.20
C LEU A 609 -1.38 -21.95 16.63
N ILE A 610 -1.28 -21.82 15.30
CA ILE A 610 -1.17 -20.51 14.63
C ILE A 610 -2.37 -19.64 14.96
N ALA A 611 -3.60 -20.16 14.86
CA ALA A 611 -4.82 -19.40 15.11
C ALA A 611 -4.91 -18.92 16.57
N LEU A 612 -4.57 -19.78 17.54
CA LEU A 612 -4.56 -19.43 18.96
C LEU A 612 -3.47 -18.40 19.30
N GLU A 613 -2.27 -18.55 18.75
CA GLU A 613 -1.19 -17.57 18.93
C GLU A 613 -1.54 -16.23 18.28
N LEU A 614 -2.22 -16.24 17.13
CA LEU A 614 -2.68 -15.04 16.43
C LEU A 614 -3.70 -14.25 17.25
N VAL A 615 -4.72 -14.91 17.81
CA VAL A 615 -5.72 -14.24 18.66
C VAL A 615 -5.07 -13.60 19.89
N ASN A 616 -3.94 -14.14 20.34
CA ASN A 616 -3.19 -13.67 21.51
C ASN A 616 -1.93 -12.86 21.15
N ILE A 617 -1.79 -12.42 19.89
CA ILE A 617 -0.54 -11.85 19.36
C ILE A 617 0.00 -10.65 20.14
N HIS A 618 -0.88 -9.83 20.72
CA HIS A 618 -0.49 -8.64 21.47
C HIS A 618 0.09 -8.95 22.85
N LEU A 619 -0.14 -10.16 23.39
CA LEU A 619 0.47 -10.58 24.66
C LEU A 619 1.99 -10.75 24.57
N VAL A 620 2.56 -10.69 23.37
CA VAL A 620 4.01 -10.70 23.16
C VAL A 620 4.72 -9.58 23.92
N HIS A 621 4.05 -8.44 24.16
CA HIS A 621 4.57 -7.31 24.93
C HIS A 621 4.79 -7.63 26.40
N GLY A 622 4.06 -8.62 26.93
CA GLY A 622 4.22 -9.06 28.31
C GLY A 622 5.47 -9.92 28.53
N LYS A 623 6.17 -10.34 27.45
CA LYS A 623 7.38 -11.16 27.55
C LYS A 623 8.60 -10.30 27.80
N ASN A 624 9.44 -10.71 28.74
CA ASN A 624 10.78 -10.14 28.86
C ASN A 624 11.69 -10.58 27.69
N THR A 625 12.86 -9.96 27.54
CA THR A 625 13.78 -10.23 26.42
C THR A 625 14.16 -11.71 26.29
N LEU A 626 14.39 -12.40 27.41
CA LEU A 626 14.76 -13.82 27.40
C LEU A 626 13.59 -14.70 26.96
N GLU A 627 12.40 -14.48 27.53
CA GLU A 627 11.17 -15.20 27.16
C GLU A 627 10.79 -14.97 25.70
N TYR A 628 10.96 -13.74 25.21
CA TYR A 628 10.72 -13.40 23.82
C TYR A 628 11.68 -14.14 22.89
N GLN A 629 12.98 -14.15 23.19
CA GLN A 629 13.96 -14.92 22.40
C GLN A 629 13.69 -16.42 22.43
N GLN A 630 13.31 -16.98 23.57
CA GLN A 630 12.94 -18.40 23.68
C GLN A 630 11.70 -18.72 22.82
N TYR A 631 10.70 -17.84 22.84
CA TYR A 631 9.50 -17.95 22.03
C TYR A 631 9.80 -17.87 20.52
N LEU A 632 10.64 -16.93 20.09
CA LEU A 632 11.07 -16.87 18.69
C LEU A 632 11.85 -18.11 18.25
N ARG A 633 12.72 -18.66 19.12
CA ARG A 633 13.43 -19.92 18.83
C ARG A 633 12.47 -21.09 18.69
N PHE A 634 11.43 -21.14 19.51
CA PHE A 634 10.36 -22.13 19.40
C PHE A 634 9.65 -22.02 18.05
N LEU A 635 9.16 -20.84 17.66
CA LEU A 635 8.51 -20.66 16.36
C LEU A 635 9.44 -20.98 15.18
N LYS A 636 10.71 -20.59 15.25
CA LYS A 636 11.72 -20.96 14.25
C LYS A 636 11.93 -22.48 14.16
N SER A 637 11.76 -23.21 15.26
CA SER A 637 11.83 -24.67 15.26
C SER A 637 10.62 -25.32 14.57
N VAL A 638 9.42 -24.77 14.77
CA VAL A 638 8.20 -25.18 14.06
C VAL A 638 8.31 -24.87 12.57
N LEU A 639 8.83 -23.68 12.23
CA LEU A 639 9.11 -23.28 10.85
C LEU A 639 10.09 -24.23 10.16
N ARG A 640 11.21 -24.53 10.82
CA ARG A 640 12.20 -25.49 10.29
C ARG A 640 11.58 -26.86 10.06
N TYR A 641 10.68 -27.31 10.95
CA TYR A 641 9.92 -28.54 10.75
C TYR A 641 9.07 -28.47 9.47
N THR A 642 8.27 -27.41 9.29
CA THR A 642 7.40 -27.28 8.12
C THR A 642 8.17 -27.11 6.80
N GLU A 643 9.32 -26.41 6.81
CA GLU A 643 10.20 -26.27 5.63
C GLU A 643 10.87 -27.60 5.26
N ASN A 644 11.31 -28.37 6.26
CA ASN A 644 11.84 -29.72 6.06
C ASN A 644 10.76 -30.67 5.53
N LEU A 645 9.54 -30.58 6.06
CA LEU A 645 8.41 -31.38 5.60
C LEU A 645 8.10 -31.07 4.13
N ALA A 646 8.02 -29.79 3.75
CA ALA A 646 7.85 -29.36 2.36
C ALA A 646 8.98 -29.84 1.43
N THR A 647 10.21 -29.96 1.95
CA THR A 647 11.32 -30.55 1.19
C THR A 647 11.09 -32.05 0.99
N TYR A 648 10.62 -32.77 2.00
CA TYR A 648 10.45 -34.22 2.00
C TYR A 648 9.25 -34.67 1.17
N THR A 649 8.17 -33.88 1.18
CA THR A 649 6.95 -34.13 0.41
C THR A 649 7.03 -33.66 -1.05
N SER A 650 8.15 -33.04 -1.45
CA SER A 650 8.38 -32.67 -2.85
C SER A 650 8.52 -33.91 -3.74
N GLN A 651 8.06 -33.79 -5.00
CA GLN A 651 8.12 -34.87 -5.99
C GLN A 651 9.54 -35.36 -6.29
N GLU A 652 10.56 -34.54 -6.01
CA GLU A 652 11.96 -34.92 -6.20
C GLU A 652 12.48 -35.81 -5.07
N LYS A 653 12.10 -35.51 -3.82
CA LYS A 653 12.65 -36.18 -2.64
C LYS A 653 11.82 -37.40 -2.23
N ASN A 654 10.50 -37.31 -2.18
CA ASN A 654 9.57 -38.37 -1.80
C ASN A 654 9.95 -39.13 -0.51
N LYS A 655 10.36 -38.41 0.53
CA LYS A 655 10.85 -38.97 1.81
C LYS A 655 9.71 -39.14 2.82
N TRP A 656 8.77 -40.01 2.47
CA TRP A 656 7.55 -40.25 3.25
C TRP A 656 7.75 -41.07 4.53
N GLY A 657 8.86 -41.81 4.66
CA GLY A 657 9.17 -42.54 5.90
C GLY A 657 9.82 -41.61 6.92
N GLU A 658 10.80 -40.84 6.48
CA GLU A 658 11.55 -39.89 7.31
C GLU A 658 10.69 -38.71 7.79
N SER A 659 9.52 -38.48 7.21
CA SER A 659 8.56 -37.51 7.70
C SER A 659 7.93 -37.91 9.04
N VAL A 660 7.86 -39.21 9.36
CA VAL A 660 7.33 -39.71 10.65
C VAL A 660 8.27 -39.34 11.79
N ASP A 661 9.57 -39.64 11.66
CA ASP A 661 10.61 -39.27 12.63
C ASP A 661 10.65 -37.75 12.85
N LEU A 662 10.59 -37.01 11.74
CA LEU A 662 10.56 -35.56 11.74
C LEU A 662 9.32 -35.02 12.50
N THR A 663 8.16 -35.66 12.31
CA THR A 663 6.90 -35.32 13.00
C THR A 663 7.00 -35.59 14.49
N HIS A 664 7.50 -36.76 14.88
CA HIS A 664 7.67 -37.12 16.29
C HIS A 664 8.56 -36.12 17.03
N ALA A 665 9.71 -35.77 16.45
CA ALA A 665 10.64 -34.80 17.03
C ALA A 665 10.04 -33.39 17.16
N ALA A 666 9.15 -32.99 16.24
CA ALA A 666 8.44 -31.72 16.31
C ALA A 666 7.35 -31.72 17.40
N LEU A 667 6.57 -32.81 17.49
CA LEU A 667 5.54 -32.98 18.52
C LEU A 667 6.14 -32.90 19.93
N LEU A 668 7.26 -33.58 20.19
CA LEU A 668 7.95 -33.50 21.48
C LEU A 668 8.35 -32.07 21.85
N LYS A 669 8.81 -31.27 20.88
CA LYS A 669 9.16 -29.86 21.10
C LYS A 669 7.93 -28.99 21.39
N ILE A 670 6.84 -29.21 20.65
CA ILE A 670 5.56 -28.51 20.86
C ILE A 670 5.03 -28.83 22.25
N TRP A 671 4.98 -30.12 22.61
CA TRP A 671 4.54 -30.57 23.93
C TRP A 671 5.40 -29.98 25.05
N THR A 672 6.73 -30.11 24.98
CA THR A 672 7.65 -29.57 25.99
C THR A 672 7.48 -28.07 26.20
N PHE A 673 7.23 -27.32 25.12
CA PHE A 673 7.03 -25.87 25.21
C PHE A 673 5.64 -25.50 25.74
N SER A 674 4.62 -26.31 25.43
CA SER A 674 3.27 -26.21 25.98
C SER A 674 3.24 -26.50 27.48
N GLU A 675 3.88 -27.59 27.95
CA GLU A 675 3.98 -27.92 29.39
C GLU A 675 4.62 -26.80 30.21
N LYS A 676 5.61 -26.11 29.65
CA LYS A 676 6.27 -24.95 30.28
C LYS A 676 5.40 -23.68 30.28
N LYS A 677 4.21 -23.71 29.65
CA LYS A 677 3.26 -22.60 29.52
C LYS A 677 3.87 -21.34 28.91
N GLN A 678 4.74 -21.53 27.90
CA GLN A 678 5.53 -20.43 27.32
C GLN A 678 4.94 -19.81 26.04
N MET A 679 3.91 -20.42 25.44
CA MET A 679 3.17 -19.84 24.29
C MET A 679 2.31 -18.62 24.67
N LEU A 680 1.92 -17.79 23.70
CA LEU A 680 1.11 -16.59 23.96
C LEU A 680 -0.27 -16.93 24.51
N MET A 681 -0.91 -17.99 24.01
CA MET A 681 -2.21 -18.45 24.49
C MET A 681 -2.23 -18.81 25.99
N HIS A 682 -1.07 -19.15 26.58
CA HIS A 682 -0.94 -19.42 28.02
C HIS A 682 -0.94 -18.15 28.86
N LEU A 683 -0.48 -17.03 28.31
CA LEU A 683 -0.45 -15.74 28.99
C LEU A 683 -1.86 -15.15 29.13
N ALA A 684 -2.79 -15.53 28.26
CA ALA A 684 -4.18 -15.09 28.29
C ALA A 684 -4.90 -15.45 29.61
N LYS A 685 -4.52 -16.56 30.26
CA LYS A 685 -5.09 -17.00 31.55
C LYS A 685 -4.57 -16.22 32.77
N LYS A 686 -3.52 -15.39 32.63
CA LYS A 686 -2.94 -14.63 33.76
C LYS A 686 -3.57 -13.25 33.98
N SER A 687 -4.47 -12.76 33.11
CA SER A 687 -5.01 -11.39 33.23
C SER A 687 -6.27 -11.26 34.10
N THR A 688 -6.70 -12.32 34.79
CA THR A 688 -7.79 -12.27 35.79
C THR A 688 -7.26 -12.48 37.19
N SER A 689 -6.40 -11.57 37.66
CA SER A 689 -6.28 -11.22 39.09
C SER A 689 -5.18 -10.17 39.29
N LYS A 690 -5.57 -8.89 39.22
CA LYS A 690 -5.23 -7.82 40.17
C LYS A 690 -5.77 -6.47 39.67
N VAL A 691 -6.94 -6.12 40.23
CA VAL A 691 -7.42 -4.82 40.77
C VAL A 691 -6.43 -3.64 40.56
N VAL A 692 -6.81 -2.43 40.10
CA VAL A 692 -7.86 -1.46 40.51
C VAL A 692 -8.21 -0.58 39.31
#